data_AF-A0A6P6N6A5-F1
#
_entry.id   AF-A0A6P6N6A5-F1
#
_cell.length_a   1.000
_cell.length_b   1.000
_cell.length_c   1.000
_cell.angle_alpha   90.00
_cell.angle_beta   90.00
_cell.angle_gamma   90.00
#
_symmetry.space_group_name_H-M   'P 1'
#
loop_
_entity.id
_entity.type
_entity.pdbx_description
1 polymer ?
#
loop_
_entity_poly.entity_id
_entity_poly.type
_entity_poly.pdbx_seq_one_letter_code
_entity_poly.pdbx_strand_id
1 'polypeptide(L)'
;MNLVLCGSDEILKMSISKLIRQKKDMLHYRQTNLVELPALNQLSEKEVIHQTLRCVSLCDPGIHVFLFIIPDGLLTDGDKAEMEEIQKIFSSRIKKHLIVLKIKEKNKFSQLINKINPFNSSDTETGTYIQTFGDHLIVLENSLQFPDLLQEVENIVKQNNGGCYTTIMYLQAQVELERNKHKAKIEELRRCMMKTNGVPQNSDNDDGNEVRIVMLGRTGVGKSATGNTILRKEAFKSILTPSSVTRECDKETSEFNRRRITVIDSPGLFDTGVDNVESRKEIVKCVSMAAPGPHVFLLVIQLGRFTQEEKDAVKMIQETFGDQSRMYTMVLFTRGDDLRGTTIQDFIEANDSLQNLIHQCGKRYHVFNNKATKDQTQVSELLDKIDCMVAVNGGSFYTSEMFQKVEKNIREEQERIMKEKEEEIKRREEQLRAKYEAEIEQMKKENEREKQEMHNKLKKNEKVFKKKEEEIKKETNENVRKELQRKLEEQQQKEFEENKRKEKSLAEHQQNLIKYLEERHEKEKQKLQEKIQRETREQAEHEYCEKLKKELDKALQEAEKKYKAEQAKALKEVKEKYESEQAKALKEVKEKYEAEQAKALQEAEEKYKTEQATALQDVKEKYEAEVGKLLQEVKQKHETEVNKALQEAKEKHEAEKDKALQQNEDKYTEKVATILQLAKRKQDIEVAKAIQEAKEKHEKEKANVLIAAEEKHYRERNRVLQETEEKYTKEKCEALHEVEEKHKKEKAEAEASLPYRAKRARDWSHRVPFVGGAFGGFLGTFEDIFKSYVLSSSK
;
A
#
# COMPACT_ATOMS: atom_id res chain seq x y z
N MET A 1 27.44 35.14 -12.42
CA MET A 1 27.72 34.97 -13.86
C MET A 1 27.33 33.56 -14.27
N ASN A 2 26.60 33.40 -15.37
CA ASN A 2 26.06 32.09 -15.78
C ASN A 2 26.72 31.66 -17.09
N LEU A 3 27.45 30.54 -17.05
CA LEU A 3 28.15 29.95 -18.18
C LEU A 3 27.47 28.65 -18.58
N VAL A 4 27.35 28.41 -19.89
CA VAL A 4 26.83 27.15 -20.44
C VAL A 4 27.90 26.47 -21.27
N LEU A 5 28.15 25.19 -21.01
CA LEU A 5 29.05 24.36 -21.81
C LEU A 5 28.25 23.60 -22.87
N CYS A 6 28.63 23.76 -24.14
CA CYS A 6 28.04 23.11 -25.31
C CYS A 6 29.10 22.32 -26.08
N GLY A 7 28.66 21.43 -26.96
CA GLY A 7 29.55 20.61 -27.79
C GLY A 7 29.12 19.15 -27.83
N SER A 8 29.65 18.42 -28.80
CA SER A 8 29.41 17.00 -29.10
C SER A 8 30.12 16.04 -28.14
N ASP A 9 31.34 16.38 -27.72
CA ASP A 9 32.19 15.52 -26.87
C ASP A 9 31.91 15.73 -25.37
N GLU A 10 31.20 14.78 -24.76
CA GLU A 10 30.89 14.79 -23.33
C GLU A 10 32.14 14.63 -22.44
N ILE A 11 33.17 13.90 -22.87
CA ILE A 11 34.37 13.64 -22.07
C ILE A 11 35.20 14.92 -21.92
N LEU A 12 35.33 15.68 -23.01
CA LEU A 12 35.99 16.99 -23.00
C LEU A 12 35.16 18.04 -22.25
N LYS A 13 33.82 18.08 -22.42
CA LYS A 13 32.95 18.96 -21.63
C LYS A 13 33.08 18.70 -20.12
N MET A 14 33.04 17.44 -19.68
CA MET A 14 33.25 17.08 -18.27
C MET A 14 34.63 17.50 -17.76
N SER A 15 35.67 17.32 -18.57
CA SER A 15 37.06 17.66 -18.21
C SER A 15 37.25 19.17 -18.02
N ILE A 16 36.73 19.99 -18.95
CA ILE A 16 36.76 21.45 -18.85
C ILE A 16 35.84 21.96 -17.75
N SER A 17 34.65 21.36 -17.55
CA SER A 17 33.76 21.70 -16.43
C SER A 17 34.47 21.56 -15.09
N LYS A 18 35.19 20.44 -14.89
CA LYS A 18 35.97 20.18 -13.68
C LYS A 18 37.08 21.22 -13.47
N LEU A 19 37.76 21.63 -14.55
CA LEU A 19 38.80 22.66 -14.52
C LEU A 19 38.24 24.06 -14.19
N ILE A 20 37.12 24.46 -14.80
CA ILE A 20 36.41 25.72 -14.49
C ILE A 20 35.97 25.75 -13.03
N ARG A 21 35.43 24.63 -12.51
CA ARG A 21 34.99 24.54 -11.11
C ARG A 21 36.17 24.61 -10.12
N GLN A 22 37.33 24.04 -10.46
CA GLN A 22 38.53 24.08 -9.61
C GLN A 22 39.24 25.44 -9.60
N LYS A 23 39.23 26.20 -10.70
CA LYS A 23 39.86 27.53 -10.80
C LYS A 23 38.88 28.70 -10.62
N LYS A 24 37.68 28.43 -10.12
CA LYS A 24 36.58 29.41 -10.00
C LYS A 24 36.95 30.66 -9.20
N ASP A 25 37.82 30.53 -8.21
CA ASP A 25 38.29 31.64 -7.36
C ASP A 25 39.16 32.69 -8.11
N MET A 26 39.58 32.39 -9.34
CA MET A 26 40.32 33.33 -10.20
C MET A 26 39.39 34.29 -10.98
N LEU A 27 38.08 34.09 -10.97
CA LEU A 27 37.12 35.03 -11.55
C LEU A 27 36.78 36.13 -10.54
N HIS A 28 36.75 37.39 -10.99
CA HIS A 28 36.34 38.53 -10.14
C HIS A 28 34.89 38.46 -9.64
N TYR A 29 34.09 37.53 -10.16
CA TYR A 29 32.70 37.31 -9.77
C TYR A 29 32.58 36.32 -8.60
N ARG A 30 32.13 36.83 -7.44
CA ARG A 30 31.92 36.05 -6.20
C ARG A 30 31.07 34.78 -6.36
N GLN A 31 30.22 34.69 -7.39
CA GLN A 31 29.48 33.47 -7.75
C GLN A 31 29.37 33.28 -9.28
N THR A 32 29.91 32.15 -9.74
CA THR A 32 29.78 31.63 -11.11
C THR A 32 28.93 30.35 -11.09
N ASN A 33 27.85 30.32 -11.88
CA ASN A 33 27.07 29.13 -12.17
C ASN A 33 27.54 28.53 -13.52
N LEU A 34 27.60 27.21 -13.59
CA LEU A 34 28.08 26.47 -14.76
C LEU A 34 27.13 25.31 -15.04
N VAL A 35 26.43 25.41 -16.17
CA VAL A 35 25.44 24.44 -16.65
C VAL A 35 26.00 23.75 -17.89
N GLU A 36 25.79 22.43 -18.01
CA GLU A 36 26.24 21.64 -19.15
C GLU A 36 25.01 21.26 -19.99
N LEU A 37 25.09 21.50 -21.30
CA LEU A 37 24.07 21.13 -22.27
C LEU A 37 24.51 19.81 -22.95
N PRO A 38 23.63 18.80 -23.04
CA PRO A 38 23.93 17.57 -23.78
C PRO A 38 24.05 17.86 -25.28
N ALA A 39 24.71 16.99 -26.04
CA ALA A 39 24.73 17.06 -27.50
C ALA A 39 23.30 16.96 -28.07
N LEU A 40 22.79 18.05 -28.65
CA LEU A 40 21.40 18.19 -29.11
C LEU A 40 21.12 17.45 -30.41
N ASN A 41 22.11 17.29 -31.29
CA ASN A 41 21.98 16.61 -32.58
C ASN A 41 21.63 15.11 -32.47
N GLN A 42 21.84 14.51 -31.30
CA GLN A 42 21.53 13.12 -30.97
C GLN A 42 20.18 12.95 -30.27
N LEU A 43 19.46 14.04 -29.97
CA LEU A 43 18.21 14.03 -29.22
C LEU A 43 16.99 14.22 -30.14
N SER A 44 15.82 13.72 -29.70
CA SER A 44 14.58 13.99 -30.42
C SER A 44 14.14 15.45 -30.24
N GLU A 45 13.38 16.01 -31.20
CA GLU A 45 12.94 17.42 -31.18
C GLU A 45 12.25 17.83 -29.86
N LYS A 46 11.52 16.91 -29.21
CA LYS A 46 10.90 17.15 -27.90
C LYS A 46 11.91 17.22 -26.75
N GLU A 47 12.91 16.35 -26.76
CA GLU A 47 13.98 16.31 -25.75
C GLU A 47 14.92 17.50 -25.90
N VAL A 48 15.24 17.87 -27.14
CA VAL A 48 15.96 19.10 -27.50
C VAL A 48 15.28 20.30 -26.84
N ILE A 49 13.99 20.55 -27.14
CA ILE A 49 13.22 21.68 -26.57
C ILE A 49 13.22 21.63 -25.03
N HIS A 50 13.11 20.45 -24.44
CA HIS A 50 13.11 20.28 -22.98
C HIS A 50 14.48 20.65 -22.36
N GLN A 51 15.59 20.14 -22.90
CA GLN A 51 16.92 20.39 -22.36
C GLN A 51 17.37 21.83 -22.58
N THR A 52 17.08 22.43 -23.74
CA THR A 52 17.44 23.83 -24.02
C THR A 52 16.60 24.80 -23.19
N LEU A 53 15.29 24.58 -23.05
CA LEU A 53 14.44 25.38 -22.15
C LEU A 53 14.95 25.28 -20.70
N ARG A 54 15.22 24.06 -20.22
CA ARG A 54 15.78 23.82 -18.88
C ARG A 54 17.12 24.54 -18.68
N CYS A 55 18.00 24.50 -19.68
CA CYS A 55 19.30 25.18 -19.63
C CYS A 55 19.14 26.70 -19.47
N VAL A 56 18.25 27.33 -20.24
CA VAL A 56 18.00 28.78 -20.14
C VAL A 56 17.33 29.13 -18.80
N SER A 57 16.36 28.34 -18.34
CA SER A 57 15.69 28.55 -17.04
C SER A 57 16.62 28.41 -15.83
N LEU A 58 17.64 27.54 -15.89
CA LEU A 58 18.65 27.38 -14.82
C LEU A 58 19.68 28.53 -14.77
N CYS A 59 19.64 29.45 -15.73
CA CYS A 59 20.62 30.52 -15.90
C CYS A 59 20.03 31.92 -15.69
N ASP A 60 19.03 32.10 -14.82
CA ASP A 60 18.43 33.42 -14.52
C ASP A 60 19.50 34.45 -14.05
N PRO A 61 19.47 35.73 -14.51
CA PRO A 61 18.52 36.35 -15.46
C PRO A 61 18.77 36.03 -16.95
N GLY A 62 19.88 35.37 -17.28
CA GLY A 62 20.19 34.88 -18.61
C GLY A 62 21.60 34.26 -18.72
N ILE A 63 21.86 33.58 -19.83
CA ILE A 63 23.15 32.95 -20.12
C ILE A 63 24.12 34.03 -20.58
N HIS A 64 25.21 34.22 -19.84
CA HIS A 64 26.16 35.31 -20.10
C HIS A 64 27.10 34.92 -21.25
N VAL A 65 27.63 33.70 -21.19
CA VAL A 65 28.48 33.11 -22.24
C VAL A 65 28.18 31.62 -22.41
N PHE A 66 28.01 31.19 -23.65
CA PHE A 66 28.06 29.81 -24.11
C PHE A 66 29.51 29.48 -24.51
N LEU A 67 30.03 28.36 -24.03
CA LEU A 67 31.36 27.85 -24.31
C LEU A 67 31.19 26.56 -25.14
N PHE A 68 31.37 26.63 -26.46
CA PHE A 68 31.28 25.47 -27.34
C PHE A 68 32.64 24.79 -27.46
N ILE A 69 32.77 23.59 -26.91
CA ILE A 69 34.04 22.86 -26.82
C ILE A 69 34.29 22.02 -28.07
N ILE A 70 35.53 22.07 -28.57
CA ILE A 70 35.98 21.36 -29.77
C ILE A 70 37.33 20.66 -29.48
N PRO A 71 37.51 19.37 -29.87
CA PRO A 71 38.78 18.64 -29.73
C PRO A 71 39.91 19.19 -30.63
N ASP A 72 41.16 18.73 -30.38
CA ASP A 72 42.29 19.01 -31.27
C ASP A 72 42.24 18.12 -32.52
N GLY A 73 41.52 18.57 -33.54
CA GLY A 73 41.42 17.85 -34.80
C GLY A 73 40.70 18.64 -35.89
N LEU A 74 40.33 17.90 -36.94
CA LEU A 74 39.35 18.34 -37.93
C LEU A 74 37.94 18.15 -37.35
N LEU A 75 37.02 19.07 -37.65
CA LEU A 75 35.63 18.96 -37.24
C LEU A 75 34.98 17.74 -37.88
N THR A 76 34.42 16.85 -37.05
CA THR A 76 33.56 15.76 -37.50
C THR A 76 32.22 16.30 -37.96
N ASP A 77 31.49 15.52 -38.75
CA ASP A 77 30.14 15.92 -39.18
C ASP A 77 29.15 15.94 -38.00
N GLY A 78 29.44 15.21 -36.92
CA GLY A 78 28.74 15.34 -35.64
C GLY A 78 28.93 16.71 -35.02
N ASP A 79 30.16 17.25 -35.01
CA ASP A 79 30.45 18.58 -34.47
C ASP A 79 29.74 19.67 -35.27
N LYS A 80 29.74 19.55 -36.61
CA LYS A 80 29.03 20.47 -37.51
C LYS A 80 27.52 20.41 -37.32
N ALA A 81 26.94 19.21 -37.23
CA ALA A 81 25.51 19.05 -36.98
C ALA A 81 25.10 19.61 -35.60
N GLU A 82 25.95 19.47 -34.58
CA GLU A 82 25.72 20.06 -33.25
C GLU A 82 25.75 21.60 -33.29
N MET A 83 26.70 22.17 -34.04
CA MET A 83 26.74 23.61 -34.31
C MET A 83 25.46 24.09 -35.02
N GLU A 84 25.10 23.45 -36.14
CA GLU A 84 23.93 23.82 -36.94
C GLU A 84 22.62 23.74 -36.12
N GLU A 85 22.46 22.68 -35.32
CA GLU A 85 21.27 22.49 -34.49
C GLU A 85 21.20 23.54 -33.36
N ILE A 86 22.32 23.85 -32.68
CA ILE A 86 22.38 24.94 -31.70
C ILE A 86 22.05 26.31 -32.34
N GLN A 87 22.57 26.61 -33.54
CA GLN A 87 22.22 27.86 -34.24
C GLN A 87 20.75 27.90 -34.69
N LYS A 88 20.18 26.76 -35.07
CA LYS A 88 18.76 26.61 -35.45
C LYS A 88 17.83 26.84 -34.25
N ILE A 89 18.18 26.33 -33.08
CA ILE A 89 17.36 26.44 -31.85
C ILE A 89 17.45 27.83 -31.22
N PHE A 90 18.66 28.36 -31.04
CA PHE A 90 18.89 29.63 -30.35
C PHE A 90 18.92 30.84 -31.30
N SER A 91 18.71 30.63 -32.60
CA SER A 91 18.90 31.57 -33.71
C SER A 91 20.33 32.12 -33.82
N SER A 92 20.60 32.89 -34.88
CA SER A 92 21.87 33.62 -35.04
C SER A 92 22.19 34.60 -33.91
N ARG A 93 21.22 34.91 -33.03
CA ARG A 93 21.40 35.79 -31.86
C ARG A 93 22.36 35.21 -30.80
N ILE A 94 22.56 33.89 -30.76
CA ILE A 94 23.48 33.24 -29.80
C ILE A 94 24.93 33.68 -29.98
N LYS A 95 25.34 34.02 -31.21
CA LYS A 95 26.76 34.27 -31.59
C LYS A 95 27.44 35.35 -30.76
N LYS A 96 26.70 36.38 -30.35
CA LYS A 96 27.21 37.48 -29.50
C LYS A 96 27.60 37.04 -28.08
N HIS A 97 27.09 35.89 -27.64
CA HIS A 97 27.33 35.31 -26.32
C HIS A 97 28.12 34.00 -26.43
N LEU A 98 28.79 33.72 -27.57
CA LEU A 98 29.39 32.43 -27.86
C LEU A 98 30.92 32.54 -27.96
N ILE A 99 31.64 31.76 -27.16
CA ILE A 99 33.06 31.46 -27.37
C ILE A 99 33.16 30.03 -27.88
N VAL A 100 33.93 29.83 -28.94
CA VAL A 100 34.38 28.52 -29.36
C VAL A 100 35.71 28.22 -28.67
N LEU A 101 35.81 27.07 -28.01
CA LEU A 101 36.97 26.66 -27.22
C LEU A 101 37.60 25.41 -27.82
N LYS A 102 38.70 25.57 -28.57
CA LYS A 102 39.48 24.46 -29.10
C LYS A 102 40.53 24.02 -28.07
N ILE A 103 40.48 22.77 -27.64
CA ILE A 103 41.47 22.20 -26.73
C ILE A 103 42.60 21.60 -27.57
N LYS A 104 43.87 21.90 -27.25
CA LYS A 104 45.05 21.26 -27.87
C LYS A 104 45.76 20.35 -26.89
N GLU A 105 46.06 19.12 -27.30
CA GLU A 105 46.85 18.22 -26.45
C GLU A 105 48.35 18.34 -26.74
N LYS A 106 49.15 18.60 -25.69
CA LYS A 106 50.63 18.57 -25.77
C LYS A 106 51.19 17.14 -25.81
N ASN A 107 50.81 16.39 -26.83
CA ASN A 107 51.46 15.13 -27.19
C ASN A 107 52.72 15.38 -28.01
N LYS A 108 53.89 14.93 -27.52
CA LYS A 108 55.18 15.03 -28.25
C LYS A 108 55.15 14.35 -29.63
N PHE A 109 54.17 13.48 -29.87
CA PHE A 109 53.91 12.82 -31.15
C PHE A 109 53.39 13.77 -32.26
N SER A 110 52.57 14.76 -31.93
CA SER A 110 51.99 15.67 -32.96
C SER A 110 53.05 16.59 -33.56
N GLN A 111 54.05 17.01 -32.77
CA GLN A 111 55.22 17.73 -33.28
C GLN A 111 56.07 16.91 -34.27
N LEU A 112 56.06 15.57 -34.17
CA LEU A 112 56.80 14.71 -35.09
C LEU A 112 56.10 14.61 -36.44
N ILE A 113 54.78 14.44 -36.44
CA ILE A 113 53.96 14.40 -37.66
C ILE A 113 54.01 15.75 -38.40
N ASN A 114 53.90 16.87 -37.68
CA ASN A 114 53.96 18.21 -38.27
C ASN A 114 55.36 18.58 -38.82
N LYS A 115 56.43 17.87 -38.43
CA LYS A 115 57.76 17.97 -39.07
C LYS A 115 57.91 17.09 -40.31
N ILE A 116 57.12 16.03 -40.42
CA ILE A 116 57.17 15.06 -41.53
C ILE A 116 56.28 15.50 -42.69
N ASN A 117 55.21 16.27 -42.45
CA ASN A 117 54.42 16.94 -43.48
C ASN A 117 54.45 18.48 -43.33
N PRO A 118 55.48 19.16 -43.86
CA PRO A 118 55.54 20.63 -43.90
C PRO A 118 54.54 21.26 -44.89
N PHE A 119 53.93 20.44 -45.74
CA PHE A 119 52.88 20.83 -46.70
C PHE A 119 51.55 20.18 -46.28
N ASN A 120 50.78 20.89 -45.45
CA ASN A 120 49.31 20.86 -45.48
C ASN A 120 48.77 22.08 -44.72
N SER A 121 48.78 23.20 -45.43
CA SER A 121 48.16 24.46 -45.03
C SER A 121 46.62 24.38 -45.09
N SER A 122 46.02 23.55 -44.23
CA SER A 122 44.57 23.27 -44.20
C SER A 122 43.86 23.68 -42.90
N ASP A 123 44.56 24.30 -41.95
CA ASP A 123 43.95 24.92 -40.76
C ASP A 123 42.94 26.05 -41.14
N THR A 124 43.01 26.57 -42.37
CA THR A 124 42.17 27.65 -42.90
C THR A 124 40.70 27.28 -43.11
N GLU A 125 40.35 26.11 -43.67
CA GLU A 125 38.93 25.77 -43.89
C GLU A 125 38.20 25.51 -42.57
N THR A 126 38.81 24.73 -41.68
CA THR A 126 38.26 24.44 -40.35
C THR A 126 38.13 25.73 -39.53
N GLY A 127 39.13 26.62 -39.59
CA GLY A 127 39.07 27.94 -39.00
C GLY A 127 37.94 28.81 -39.56
N THR A 128 37.74 28.80 -40.88
CA THR A 128 36.69 29.59 -41.55
C THR A 128 35.29 29.11 -41.15
N TYR A 129 35.04 27.79 -41.09
CA TYR A 129 33.76 27.25 -40.65
C TYR A 129 33.47 27.56 -39.17
N ILE A 130 34.48 27.44 -38.29
CA ILE A 130 34.37 27.84 -36.88
C ILE A 130 34.04 29.34 -36.77
N GLN A 131 34.72 30.18 -37.55
CA GLN A 131 34.52 31.63 -37.55
C GLN A 131 33.13 32.03 -38.10
N THR A 132 32.54 31.26 -39.02
CA THR A 132 31.13 31.47 -39.39
C THR A 132 30.14 31.09 -38.28
N PHE A 133 30.53 30.26 -37.30
CA PHE A 133 29.69 29.89 -36.17
C PHE A 133 29.80 30.86 -34.99
N GLY A 134 31.01 31.31 -34.64
CA GLY A 134 31.23 32.31 -33.59
C GLY A 134 32.54 33.09 -33.78
N ASP A 135 32.51 34.39 -33.47
CA ASP A 135 33.61 35.32 -33.76
C ASP A 135 34.79 35.22 -32.76
N HIS A 136 34.57 34.60 -31.59
CA HIS A 136 35.56 34.49 -30.51
C HIS A 136 36.04 33.03 -30.37
N LEU A 137 37.25 32.74 -30.86
CA LEU A 137 37.90 31.43 -30.76
C LEU A 137 39.08 31.50 -29.78
N ILE A 138 39.06 30.63 -28.76
CA ILE A 138 40.19 30.43 -27.85
C ILE A 138 40.78 29.03 -28.01
N VAL A 139 42.11 28.95 -27.94
CA VAL A 139 42.87 27.72 -28.03
C VAL A 139 43.58 27.46 -26.69
N LEU A 140 43.26 26.36 -26.02
CA LEU A 140 43.89 25.96 -24.75
C LEU A 140 44.83 24.77 -24.96
N GLU A 141 46.15 24.99 -24.89
CA GLU A 141 47.16 23.93 -24.99
C GLU A 141 47.61 23.37 -23.63
N ASN A 142 47.46 24.15 -22.55
CA ASN A 142 47.69 23.70 -21.18
C ASN A 142 46.96 24.58 -20.15
N SER A 143 46.94 24.12 -18.90
CA SER A 143 46.24 24.79 -17.78
C SER A 143 46.83 26.15 -17.35
N LEU A 144 47.92 26.60 -17.99
CA LEU A 144 48.52 27.93 -17.77
C LEU A 144 47.83 29.03 -18.60
N GLN A 145 47.21 28.68 -19.75
CA GLN A 145 46.43 29.60 -20.59
C GLN A 145 44.97 29.75 -20.10
N PHE A 146 44.61 29.06 -19.02
CA PHE A 146 43.28 29.13 -18.45
C PHE A 146 42.86 30.54 -17.97
N PRO A 147 43.74 31.39 -17.40
CA PRO A 147 43.42 32.78 -17.11
C PRO A 147 43.02 33.58 -18.35
N ASP A 148 43.57 33.27 -19.53
CA ASP A 148 43.25 33.96 -20.78
C ASP A 148 41.80 33.67 -21.22
N LEU A 149 41.35 32.42 -21.08
CA LEU A 149 39.94 32.07 -21.27
C LEU A 149 39.02 32.81 -20.29
N LEU A 150 39.38 32.85 -19.01
CA LEU A 150 38.59 33.57 -18.00
C LEU A 150 38.53 35.07 -18.32
N GLN A 151 39.63 35.65 -18.81
CA GLN A 151 39.67 37.06 -19.18
C GLN A 151 38.79 37.36 -20.40
N GLU A 152 38.74 36.48 -21.40
CA GLU A 152 37.85 36.68 -22.56
C GLU A 152 36.37 36.46 -22.23
N VAL A 153 36.06 35.54 -21.32
CA VAL A 153 34.71 35.44 -20.75
C VAL A 153 34.29 36.75 -20.09
N GLU A 154 35.18 37.40 -19.33
CA GLU A 154 34.90 38.75 -18.82
C GLU A 154 34.80 39.80 -19.96
N ASN A 155 35.60 39.69 -21.01
CA ASN A 155 35.58 40.62 -22.14
C ASN A 155 34.26 40.58 -22.90
N ILE A 156 33.73 39.40 -23.24
CA ILE A 156 32.44 39.27 -23.94
C ILE A 156 31.29 39.78 -23.08
N VAL A 157 31.33 39.52 -21.76
CA VAL A 157 30.33 40.09 -20.84
C VAL A 157 30.43 41.62 -20.83
N LYS A 158 31.63 42.20 -20.80
CA LYS A 158 31.84 43.66 -20.88
C LYS A 158 31.40 44.23 -22.24
N GLN A 159 31.73 43.60 -23.36
CA GLN A 159 31.35 44.02 -24.72
C GLN A 159 29.84 44.01 -24.93
N ASN A 160 29.13 43.06 -24.33
CA ASN A 160 27.67 43.03 -24.29
C ASN A 160 27.07 43.96 -23.21
N ASN A 161 27.85 44.87 -22.61
CA ASN A 161 27.45 45.78 -21.54
C ASN A 161 26.84 45.07 -20.30
N GLY A 162 27.33 43.88 -19.97
CA GLY A 162 26.78 43.00 -18.92
C GLY A 162 25.54 42.22 -19.35
N GLY A 163 25.07 42.39 -20.59
CA GLY A 163 23.93 41.70 -21.16
C GLY A 163 24.14 40.19 -21.34
N CYS A 164 23.04 39.45 -21.31
CA CYS A 164 23.01 38.00 -21.40
C CYS A 164 21.89 37.54 -22.35
N TYR A 165 22.03 36.33 -22.89
CA TYR A 165 20.99 35.68 -23.69
C TYR A 165 19.85 35.22 -22.78
N THR A 166 18.68 35.84 -22.93
CA THR A 166 17.53 35.65 -22.02
C THR A 166 16.51 34.62 -22.51
N THR A 167 15.66 34.13 -21.61
CA THR A 167 14.51 33.27 -21.91
C THR A 167 13.57 33.86 -22.96
N ILE A 168 13.42 35.21 -22.98
CA ILE A 168 12.58 35.89 -23.98
C ILE A 168 13.20 35.75 -25.39
N MET A 169 14.52 35.85 -25.52
CA MET A 169 15.21 35.67 -26.80
C MET A 169 15.09 34.23 -27.31
N TYR A 170 15.18 33.25 -26.40
CA TYR A 170 14.93 31.82 -26.71
C TYR A 170 13.52 31.61 -27.27
N LEU A 171 12.48 32.06 -26.55
CA LEU A 171 11.09 31.89 -26.97
C LEU A 171 10.78 32.56 -28.32
N GLN A 172 11.40 33.71 -28.59
CA GLN A 172 11.27 34.37 -29.90
C GLN A 172 11.89 33.55 -31.05
N ALA A 173 13.05 32.91 -30.82
CA ALA A 173 13.69 32.04 -31.82
C ALA A 173 12.82 30.82 -32.17
N GLN A 174 12.17 30.21 -31.16
CA GLN A 174 11.28 29.07 -31.35
C GLN A 174 10.04 29.42 -32.19
N VAL A 175 9.44 30.60 -31.99
CA VAL A 175 8.30 31.08 -32.81
C VAL A 175 8.71 31.34 -34.26
N GLU A 176 9.92 31.85 -34.49
CA GLU A 176 10.45 32.11 -35.84
C GLU A 176 10.71 30.81 -36.62
N LEU A 177 11.18 29.76 -35.94
CA LEU A 177 11.39 28.42 -36.52
C LEU A 177 10.08 27.81 -37.06
N GLU A 178 9.02 27.79 -36.25
CA GLU A 178 7.71 27.25 -36.65
C GLU A 178 7.08 28.04 -37.82
N ARG A 179 7.21 29.37 -37.81
CA ARG A 179 6.73 30.22 -38.91
C ARG A 179 7.38 29.86 -40.25
N ASN A 180 8.68 29.55 -40.23
CA ASN A 180 9.42 29.17 -41.44
C ASN A 180 9.03 27.76 -41.94
N LYS A 181 8.77 26.79 -41.05
CA LYS A 181 8.21 25.46 -41.41
C LYS A 181 6.89 25.62 -42.17
N HIS A 182 5.97 26.46 -41.69
CA HIS A 182 4.68 26.70 -42.36
C HIS A 182 4.84 27.38 -43.74
N LYS A 183 5.78 28.33 -43.88
CA LYS A 183 6.03 29.02 -45.16
C LYS A 183 6.44 28.04 -46.26
N ALA A 184 7.35 27.11 -45.97
CA ALA A 184 7.79 26.08 -46.92
C ALA A 184 6.63 25.17 -47.38
N LYS A 185 5.74 24.79 -46.45
CA LYS A 185 4.57 23.94 -46.75
C LYS A 185 3.57 24.60 -47.73
N ILE A 186 3.44 25.93 -47.67
CA ILE A 186 2.58 26.69 -48.59
C ILE A 186 3.16 26.73 -50.02
N GLU A 187 4.49 26.81 -50.17
CA GLU A 187 5.14 26.79 -51.48
C GLU A 187 5.07 25.41 -52.15
N GLU A 188 5.12 24.33 -51.37
CA GLU A 188 4.90 22.95 -51.84
C GLU A 188 3.48 22.77 -52.40
N LEU A 189 2.45 23.25 -51.69
CA LEU A 189 1.06 23.20 -52.15
C LEU A 189 0.83 24.01 -53.43
N ARG A 190 1.42 25.20 -53.55
CA ARG A 190 1.37 26.01 -54.79
C ARG A 190 1.96 25.28 -55.99
N ARG A 191 3.02 24.49 -55.79
CA ARG A 191 3.67 23.70 -56.84
C ARG A 191 2.78 22.57 -57.38
N CYS A 192 1.89 22.01 -56.56
CA CYS A 192 0.92 21.00 -57.02
C CYS A 192 -0.13 21.62 -57.96
N MET A 193 -0.69 22.79 -57.61
CA MET A 193 -1.75 23.44 -58.41
C MET A 193 -1.30 23.91 -59.80
N MET A 194 0.00 24.10 -60.04
CA MET A 194 0.51 24.54 -61.35
C MET A 194 0.76 23.39 -62.35
N LYS A 195 0.65 22.12 -61.93
CA LYS A 195 0.94 20.96 -62.81
C LYS A 195 -0.23 20.53 -63.70
N THR A 196 -1.44 21.05 -63.52
CA THR A 196 -2.66 20.59 -64.21
C THR A 196 -2.82 21.12 -65.65
N ASN A 197 -1.96 22.02 -66.13
CA ASN A 197 -2.07 22.67 -67.45
C ASN A 197 -0.90 22.33 -68.41
N GLY A 198 -0.34 21.13 -68.35
CA GLY A 198 0.78 20.72 -69.23
C GLY A 198 0.74 19.25 -69.67
N VAL A 199 0.48 19.04 -70.96
CA VAL A 199 0.70 17.87 -71.86
C VAL A 199 1.15 16.53 -71.22
N PRO A 200 0.49 15.40 -71.54
CA PRO A 200 0.86 14.08 -71.01
C PRO A 200 2.24 13.63 -71.52
N GLN A 201 3.02 12.99 -70.64
CA GLN A 201 4.14 12.15 -71.07
C GLN A 201 3.74 10.69 -71.09
N ASN A 202 4.13 9.99 -72.16
CA ASN A 202 3.90 8.56 -72.31
C ASN A 202 4.70 7.77 -71.26
N SER A 203 4.01 6.92 -70.51
CA SER A 203 4.59 5.75 -69.87
C SER A 203 3.67 4.57 -70.11
N ASP A 204 4.19 3.53 -70.77
CA ASP A 204 3.41 2.34 -71.15
C ASP A 204 3.15 1.44 -69.93
N ASN A 205 2.20 1.83 -69.09
CA ASN A 205 1.63 1.03 -68.00
C ASN A 205 0.11 1.27 -67.91
N ASP A 206 -0.70 0.29 -68.32
CA ASP A 206 -2.18 0.37 -68.41
C ASP A 206 -2.91 0.47 -67.05
N ASP A 207 -2.19 0.36 -65.93
CA ASP A 207 -2.74 0.58 -64.58
C ASP A 207 -2.98 2.06 -64.24
N GLY A 208 -2.43 3.01 -65.02
CA GLY A 208 -2.48 4.46 -64.71
C GLY A 208 -3.87 5.12 -64.76
N ASN A 209 -4.92 4.38 -65.10
CA ASN A 209 -6.27 4.90 -65.36
C ASN A 209 -7.39 4.14 -64.60
N GLU A 210 -7.05 3.47 -63.49
CA GLU A 210 -8.01 2.90 -62.53
C GLU A 210 -7.97 3.65 -61.17
N VAL A 211 -9.12 3.83 -60.51
CA VAL A 211 -9.23 4.13 -59.08
C VAL A 211 -9.83 2.95 -58.35
N ARG A 212 -9.24 2.58 -57.21
CA ARG A 212 -9.76 1.53 -56.32
C ARG A 212 -10.10 2.16 -54.98
N ILE A 213 -11.38 2.17 -54.65
CA ILE A 213 -11.97 2.88 -53.51
C ILE A 213 -12.51 1.84 -52.54
N VAL A 214 -11.97 1.78 -51.32
CA VAL A 214 -12.54 0.94 -50.24
C VAL A 214 -13.34 1.85 -49.31
N MET A 215 -14.65 1.59 -49.20
CA MET A 215 -15.52 2.33 -48.29
C MET A 215 -15.52 1.66 -46.91
N LEU A 216 -15.26 2.42 -45.86
CA LEU A 216 -15.19 1.95 -44.48
C LEU A 216 -16.16 2.77 -43.61
N GLY A 217 -16.74 2.17 -42.57
CA GLY A 217 -17.67 2.86 -41.68
C GLY A 217 -18.69 1.92 -41.02
N ARG A 218 -19.42 2.45 -40.04
CA ARG A 218 -20.48 1.74 -39.30
C ARG A 218 -21.65 1.33 -40.20
N THR A 219 -22.54 0.45 -39.74
CA THR A 219 -23.85 0.24 -40.38
C THR A 219 -24.66 1.54 -40.43
N GLY A 220 -25.47 1.70 -41.47
CA GLY A 220 -26.45 2.79 -41.58
C GLY A 220 -25.94 4.16 -42.04
N VAL A 221 -24.62 4.40 -42.08
CA VAL A 221 -24.03 5.71 -42.49
C VAL A 221 -24.17 6.04 -43.98
N GLY A 222 -24.68 5.09 -44.79
CA GLY A 222 -24.97 5.31 -46.22
C GLY A 222 -23.87 4.87 -47.20
N LYS A 223 -22.96 3.96 -46.81
CA LYS A 223 -21.86 3.47 -47.67
C LYS A 223 -22.32 2.96 -49.03
N SER A 224 -23.28 2.02 -49.06
CA SER A 224 -23.86 1.48 -50.30
C SER A 224 -24.50 2.55 -51.19
N ALA A 225 -25.18 3.55 -50.60
CA ALA A 225 -25.75 4.69 -51.31
C ALA A 225 -24.67 5.61 -51.92
N THR A 226 -23.58 5.82 -51.17
CA THR A 226 -22.38 6.53 -51.66
C THR A 226 -21.74 5.76 -52.82
N GLY A 227 -21.59 4.44 -52.71
CA GLY A 227 -21.06 3.60 -53.79
C GLY A 227 -21.89 3.71 -55.07
N ASN A 228 -23.22 3.70 -54.95
CA ASN A 228 -24.13 3.93 -56.09
C ASN A 228 -23.98 5.33 -56.70
N THR A 229 -23.75 6.35 -55.86
CA THR A 229 -23.49 7.73 -56.31
C THR A 229 -22.17 7.82 -57.08
N ILE A 230 -21.08 7.22 -56.56
CA ILE A 230 -19.76 7.17 -57.20
C ILE A 230 -19.81 6.40 -58.54
N LEU A 231 -20.39 5.21 -58.54
CA LEU A 231 -20.47 4.33 -59.72
C LEU A 231 -21.54 4.77 -60.74
N ARG A 232 -22.42 5.70 -60.36
CA ARG A 232 -23.52 6.25 -61.15
C ARG A 232 -24.54 5.20 -61.63
N LYS A 233 -24.66 4.10 -60.90
CA LYS A 233 -25.59 2.99 -61.13
C LYS A 233 -26.05 2.42 -59.79
N GLU A 234 -27.19 1.72 -59.77
CA GLU A 234 -27.63 0.96 -58.58
C GLU A 234 -26.82 -0.34 -58.47
N ALA A 235 -25.56 -0.21 -58.01
CA ALA A 235 -24.58 -1.28 -57.90
C ALA A 235 -24.78 -2.11 -56.61
N PHE A 236 -25.04 -1.42 -55.50
CA PHE A 236 -25.18 -1.97 -54.16
C PHE A 236 -26.61 -1.80 -53.64
N LYS A 237 -27.10 -2.78 -52.88
CA LYS A 237 -28.46 -2.80 -52.33
C LYS A 237 -28.61 -1.83 -51.14
N SER A 238 -29.00 -0.59 -51.43
CA SER A 238 -29.20 0.46 -50.43
C SER A 238 -30.69 0.61 -50.03
N ILE A 239 -31.14 -0.11 -49.00
CA ILE A 239 -32.51 0.00 -48.45
C ILE A 239 -32.46 0.50 -46.99
N LEU A 240 -33.39 1.38 -46.62
CA LEU A 240 -33.55 1.83 -45.23
C LEU A 240 -34.23 0.73 -44.38
N THR A 241 -33.43 -0.06 -43.66
CA THR A 241 -33.90 -1.07 -42.71
C THR A 241 -33.26 -0.87 -41.33
N PRO A 242 -33.94 -1.30 -40.23
CA PRO A 242 -33.37 -1.23 -38.87
C PRO A 242 -32.26 -2.28 -38.62
N SER A 243 -32.05 -3.21 -39.53
CA SER A 243 -30.97 -4.21 -39.54
C SER A 243 -30.00 -3.97 -40.70
N SER A 244 -28.75 -4.41 -40.58
CA SER A 244 -27.77 -4.29 -41.68
C SER A 244 -28.21 -5.09 -42.91
N VAL A 245 -28.16 -4.42 -44.07
CA VAL A 245 -28.44 -5.01 -45.39
C VAL A 245 -27.20 -5.71 -45.93
N THR A 246 -26.04 -5.04 -45.88
CA THR A 246 -24.74 -5.55 -46.34
C THR A 246 -24.14 -6.45 -45.24
N ARG A 247 -23.92 -7.73 -45.57
CA ARG A 247 -23.37 -8.75 -44.66
C ARG A 247 -22.00 -9.27 -45.05
N GLU A 248 -21.60 -9.08 -46.31
CA GLU A 248 -20.27 -9.41 -46.84
C GLU A 248 -19.75 -8.23 -47.66
N CYS A 249 -18.43 -8.10 -47.85
CA CYS A 249 -17.84 -7.16 -48.81
C CYS A 249 -18.34 -7.41 -50.25
N ASP A 250 -18.86 -6.37 -50.90
CA ASP A 250 -19.28 -6.39 -52.32
C ASP A 250 -18.35 -5.48 -53.15
N LYS A 251 -17.98 -5.90 -54.37
CA LYS A 251 -17.11 -5.13 -55.28
C LYS A 251 -17.81 -4.88 -56.60
N GLU A 252 -17.82 -3.62 -57.04
CA GLU A 252 -18.46 -3.20 -58.28
C GLU A 252 -17.61 -2.16 -59.01
N THR A 253 -17.55 -2.28 -60.34
CA THR A 253 -16.75 -1.40 -61.21
C THR A 253 -17.64 -0.69 -62.23
N SER A 254 -17.27 0.56 -62.55
CA SER A 254 -17.94 1.41 -63.55
C SER A 254 -16.90 2.25 -64.30
N GLU A 255 -17.22 2.72 -65.50
CA GLU A 255 -16.36 3.61 -66.28
C GLU A 255 -16.95 5.03 -66.25
N PHE A 256 -16.13 6.02 -65.87
CA PHE A 256 -16.52 7.43 -65.84
C PHE A 256 -15.38 8.28 -66.38
N ASN A 257 -15.68 9.20 -67.32
CA ASN A 257 -14.67 10.06 -67.98
C ASN A 257 -13.45 9.29 -68.55
N ARG A 258 -13.68 8.09 -69.11
CA ARG A 258 -12.65 7.14 -69.60
C ARG A 258 -11.71 6.59 -68.52
N ARG A 259 -12.11 6.67 -67.25
CA ARG A 259 -11.39 6.14 -66.09
C ARG A 259 -12.18 4.98 -65.49
N ARG A 260 -11.49 3.90 -65.14
CA ARG A 260 -12.10 2.76 -64.42
C ARG A 260 -12.22 3.14 -62.95
N ILE A 261 -13.41 3.02 -62.37
CA ILE A 261 -13.64 3.24 -60.94
C ILE A 261 -14.19 1.96 -60.34
N THR A 262 -13.40 1.35 -59.48
CA THR A 262 -13.72 0.15 -58.71
C THR A 262 -14.03 0.57 -57.28
N VAL A 263 -15.24 0.29 -56.80
CA VAL A 263 -15.68 0.56 -55.42
C VAL A 263 -15.91 -0.77 -54.71
N ILE A 264 -15.38 -0.87 -53.50
CA ILE A 264 -15.64 -1.97 -52.58
C ILE A 264 -16.50 -1.42 -51.43
N ASP A 265 -17.74 -1.90 -51.32
CA ASP A 265 -18.61 -1.65 -50.16
C ASP A 265 -18.32 -2.71 -49.07
N SER A 266 -18.37 -2.28 -47.81
CA SER A 266 -18.08 -3.13 -46.66
C SER A 266 -19.30 -3.30 -45.75
N PRO A 267 -19.38 -4.39 -44.97
CA PRO A 267 -20.33 -4.50 -43.86
C PRO A 267 -20.16 -3.37 -42.82
N GLY A 268 -20.99 -3.35 -41.78
CA GLY A 268 -20.80 -2.47 -40.62
C GLY A 268 -19.55 -2.84 -39.84
N LEU A 269 -18.44 -2.15 -40.10
CA LEU A 269 -17.13 -2.53 -39.54
C LEU A 269 -16.94 -2.14 -38.08
N PHE A 270 -17.76 -1.21 -37.60
CA PHE A 270 -17.60 -0.55 -36.30
C PHE A 270 -18.95 -0.52 -35.54
N ASP A 271 -19.68 -1.64 -35.57
CA ASP A 271 -20.95 -1.78 -34.84
C ASP A 271 -20.71 -2.27 -33.41
N THR A 272 -21.36 -1.63 -32.43
CA THR A 272 -21.22 -1.99 -31.01
C THR A 272 -21.80 -3.39 -30.74
N GLY A 273 -20.93 -4.37 -30.47
CA GLY A 273 -21.31 -5.77 -30.19
C GLY A 273 -20.85 -6.80 -31.22
N VAL A 274 -20.19 -6.38 -32.31
CA VAL A 274 -19.43 -7.29 -33.18
C VAL A 274 -18.06 -7.52 -32.55
N ASP A 275 -17.60 -8.78 -32.48
CA ASP A 275 -16.27 -9.09 -31.97
C ASP A 275 -15.20 -8.45 -32.89
N ASN A 276 -14.18 -7.82 -32.29
CA ASN A 276 -13.15 -7.04 -32.99
C ASN A 276 -12.45 -7.83 -34.09
N VAL A 277 -12.48 -9.17 -34.03
CA VAL A 277 -11.85 -10.02 -35.04
C VAL A 277 -12.69 -10.16 -36.31
N GLU A 278 -14.03 -10.26 -36.22
CA GLU A 278 -14.88 -10.43 -37.42
C GLU A 278 -14.89 -9.16 -38.27
N SER A 279 -14.95 -7.98 -37.64
CA SER A 279 -14.74 -6.70 -38.32
C SER A 279 -13.37 -6.62 -38.99
N ARG A 280 -12.30 -7.08 -38.34
CA ARG A 280 -10.96 -7.15 -38.92
C ARG A 280 -10.90 -8.13 -40.10
N LYS A 281 -11.67 -9.23 -40.10
CA LYS A 281 -11.75 -10.15 -41.24
C LYS A 281 -12.33 -9.47 -42.48
N GLU A 282 -13.51 -8.88 -42.36
CA GLU A 282 -14.15 -8.23 -43.51
C GLU A 282 -13.34 -7.00 -43.96
N ILE A 283 -12.68 -6.28 -43.05
CA ILE A 283 -11.66 -5.27 -43.41
C ILE A 283 -10.55 -5.87 -44.29
N VAL A 284 -9.91 -6.97 -43.88
CA VAL A 284 -8.83 -7.61 -44.65
C VAL A 284 -9.33 -8.17 -46.00
N LYS A 285 -10.55 -8.74 -46.03
CA LYS A 285 -11.21 -9.22 -47.25
C LYS A 285 -11.48 -8.08 -48.23
N CYS A 286 -12.15 -7.01 -47.78
CA CYS A 286 -12.46 -5.84 -48.60
C CYS A 286 -11.20 -5.21 -49.24
N VAL A 287 -10.06 -5.21 -48.55
CA VAL A 287 -8.81 -4.67 -49.15
C VAL A 287 -8.08 -5.70 -50.01
N SER A 288 -8.24 -7.01 -49.75
CA SER A 288 -7.79 -8.06 -50.68
C SER A 288 -8.50 -7.97 -52.04
N MET A 289 -9.79 -7.62 -52.04
CA MET A 289 -10.57 -7.32 -53.25
C MET A 289 -10.13 -6.04 -53.98
N ALA A 290 -9.31 -5.20 -53.33
CA ALA A 290 -8.73 -3.97 -53.88
C ALA A 290 -7.28 -4.14 -54.38
N ALA A 291 -6.78 -5.38 -54.50
CA ALA A 291 -5.44 -5.69 -55.00
C ALA A 291 -5.13 -5.00 -56.34
N PRO A 292 -3.87 -4.54 -56.59
CA PRO A 292 -2.68 -4.65 -55.71
C PRO A 292 -2.71 -3.75 -54.46
N GLY A 293 -3.69 -2.86 -54.34
CA GLY A 293 -3.94 -2.05 -53.15
C GLY A 293 -4.90 -0.88 -53.44
N PRO A 294 -5.58 -0.34 -52.42
CA PRO A 294 -6.55 0.74 -52.61
C PRO A 294 -5.84 2.07 -52.89
N HIS A 295 -6.42 2.87 -53.77
CA HIS A 295 -5.99 4.25 -53.99
C HIS A 295 -6.49 5.18 -52.88
N VAL A 296 -7.65 4.86 -52.28
CA VAL A 296 -8.21 5.59 -51.14
C VAL A 296 -9.04 4.68 -50.23
N PHE A 297 -8.90 4.90 -48.93
CA PHE A 297 -9.88 4.49 -47.93
C PHE A 297 -10.86 5.64 -47.68
N LEU A 298 -12.11 5.48 -48.10
CA LEU A 298 -13.17 6.45 -47.78
C LEU A 298 -13.83 6.07 -46.46
N LEU A 299 -13.48 6.78 -45.40
CA LEU A 299 -14.14 6.65 -44.11
C LEU A 299 -15.46 7.43 -44.15
N VAL A 300 -16.57 6.72 -44.33
CA VAL A 300 -17.91 7.28 -44.47
C VAL A 300 -18.51 7.56 -43.10
N ILE A 301 -18.82 8.82 -42.84
CA ILE A 301 -19.43 9.31 -41.59
C ILE A 301 -20.74 10.02 -41.95
N GLN A 302 -21.80 9.76 -41.20
CA GLN A 302 -23.05 10.48 -41.39
C GLN A 302 -23.01 11.83 -40.66
N LEU A 303 -23.50 12.90 -41.29
CA LEU A 303 -23.74 14.15 -40.55
C LEU A 303 -24.76 13.93 -39.41
N GLY A 304 -24.48 14.56 -38.27
CA GLY A 304 -25.21 14.35 -37.01
C GLY A 304 -24.29 13.99 -35.84
N ARG A 305 -24.72 13.03 -35.01
CA ARG A 305 -24.00 12.63 -33.79
C ARG A 305 -22.76 11.79 -34.12
N PHE A 306 -21.58 12.36 -33.89
CA PHE A 306 -20.31 11.64 -33.93
C PHE A 306 -20.17 10.67 -32.74
N THR A 307 -19.84 9.41 -32.99
CA THR A 307 -19.85 8.33 -31.99
C THR A 307 -18.47 7.74 -31.71
N GLN A 308 -18.37 6.90 -30.67
CA GLN A 308 -17.08 6.36 -30.23
C GLN A 308 -16.45 5.45 -31.29
N GLU A 309 -17.29 4.65 -31.97
CA GLU A 309 -16.85 3.73 -33.00
C GLU A 309 -16.31 4.46 -34.24
N GLU A 310 -16.81 5.67 -34.52
CA GLU A 310 -16.29 6.55 -35.57
C GLU A 310 -14.98 7.22 -35.14
N LYS A 311 -14.78 7.55 -33.86
CA LYS A 311 -13.49 8.04 -33.32
C LYS A 311 -12.38 7.01 -33.47
N ASP A 312 -12.68 5.75 -33.15
CA ASP A 312 -11.69 4.67 -33.15
C ASP A 312 -11.43 4.09 -34.56
N ALA A 313 -12.22 4.48 -35.57
CA ALA A 313 -12.12 3.99 -36.95
C ALA A 313 -10.73 4.18 -37.58
N VAL A 314 -10.12 5.38 -37.46
CA VAL A 314 -8.78 5.63 -38.01
C VAL A 314 -7.72 4.80 -37.31
N LYS A 315 -7.83 4.65 -35.98
CA LYS A 315 -6.94 3.79 -35.19
C LYS A 315 -7.07 2.33 -35.61
N MET A 316 -8.28 1.82 -35.85
CA MET A 316 -8.48 0.45 -36.34
C MET A 316 -7.90 0.21 -37.74
N ILE A 317 -7.98 1.21 -38.63
CA ILE A 317 -7.33 1.18 -39.95
C ILE A 317 -5.80 1.11 -39.80
N GLN A 318 -5.22 1.92 -38.91
CA GLN A 318 -3.78 1.90 -38.60
C GLN A 318 -3.33 0.59 -37.93
N GLU A 319 -4.09 0.04 -36.98
CA GLU A 319 -3.79 -1.24 -36.33
C GLU A 319 -3.82 -2.41 -37.32
N THR A 320 -4.71 -2.37 -38.31
CA THR A 320 -4.90 -3.48 -39.26
C THR A 320 -3.91 -3.44 -40.42
N PHE A 321 -3.52 -2.24 -40.87
CA PHE A 321 -2.71 -2.08 -42.08
C PHE A 321 -1.35 -1.41 -41.86
N GLY A 322 -1.15 -0.75 -40.72
CA GLY A 322 0.03 0.04 -40.37
C GLY A 322 -0.18 1.54 -40.54
N ASP A 323 0.64 2.35 -39.87
CA ASP A 323 0.48 3.81 -39.76
C ASP A 323 0.45 4.58 -41.09
N GLN A 324 1.02 4.01 -42.15
CA GLN A 324 1.03 4.63 -43.48
C GLN A 324 -0.36 4.64 -44.14
N SER A 325 -1.29 3.77 -43.71
CA SER A 325 -2.69 3.74 -44.20
C SER A 325 -3.38 5.09 -44.09
N ARG A 326 -3.12 5.85 -43.01
CA ARG A 326 -3.66 7.21 -42.81
C ARG A 326 -3.30 8.19 -43.92
N MET A 327 -2.22 7.97 -44.67
CA MET A 327 -1.86 8.80 -45.82
C MET A 327 -2.81 8.60 -47.02
N TYR A 328 -3.55 7.49 -47.05
CA TYR A 328 -4.51 7.13 -48.08
C TYR A 328 -5.97 7.20 -47.60
N THR A 329 -6.20 7.63 -46.35
CA THR A 329 -7.55 7.80 -45.79
C THR A 329 -8.10 9.22 -46.02
N MET A 330 -9.33 9.30 -46.50
CA MET A 330 -10.12 10.53 -46.65
C MET A 330 -11.50 10.32 -46.01
N VAL A 331 -12.03 11.35 -45.35
CA VAL A 331 -13.36 11.28 -44.71
C VAL A 331 -14.43 11.73 -45.69
N LEU A 332 -15.52 10.97 -45.80
CA LEU A 332 -16.68 11.33 -46.60
C LEU A 332 -17.90 11.53 -45.69
N PHE A 333 -18.43 12.75 -45.67
CA PHE A 333 -19.66 13.07 -44.95
C PHE A 333 -20.89 12.79 -45.82
N THR A 334 -21.84 12.01 -45.33
CA THR A 334 -23.14 11.78 -46.00
C THR A 334 -24.24 12.65 -45.38
N ARG A 335 -25.33 12.83 -46.14
CA ARG A 335 -26.45 13.74 -45.84
C ARG A 335 -26.07 15.23 -45.85
N GLY A 336 -25.30 15.67 -46.84
CA GLY A 336 -24.92 17.08 -47.00
C GLY A 336 -26.11 18.06 -47.02
N ASP A 337 -27.31 17.60 -47.33
CA ASP A 337 -28.57 18.36 -47.23
C ASP A 337 -28.98 18.72 -45.80
N ASP A 338 -28.50 18.00 -44.78
CA ASP A 338 -28.78 18.30 -43.37
C ASP A 338 -27.96 19.51 -42.83
N LEU A 339 -26.96 20.03 -43.57
CA LEU A 339 -26.18 21.21 -43.18
C LEU A 339 -26.98 22.53 -43.18
N ARG A 340 -28.05 22.63 -44.00
CA ARG A 340 -29.06 23.72 -43.99
C ARG A 340 -28.55 25.17 -43.88
N GLY A 341 -27.35 25.46 -44.39
CA GLY A 341 -26.74 26.80 -44.40
C GLY A 341 -25.51 26.96 -43.50
N THR A 342 -25.23 26.01 -42.62
CA THR A 342 -23.95 25.89 -41.89
C THR A 342 -22.88 25.31 -42.81
N THR A 343 -21.62 25.75 -42.70
CA THR A 343 -20.54 25.15 -43.50
C THR A 343 -20.08 23.83 -42.90
N ILE A 344 -19.48 22.95 -43.71
CA ILE A 344 -18.87 21.72 -43.19
C ILE A 344 -17.70 22.01 -42.24
N GLN A 345 -17.02 23.15 -42.41
CA GLN A 345 -15.95 23.60 -41.53
C GLN A 345 -16.50 23.91 -40.14
N ASP A 346 -17.57 24.71 -40.03
CA ASP A 346 -18.22 25.01 -38.73
C ASP A 346 -18.65 23.73 -38.01
N PHE A 347 -19.18 22.75 -38.75
CA PHE A 347 -19.60 21.45 -38.21
C PHE A 347 -18.41 20.62 -37.67
N ILE A 348 -17.26 20.63 -38.36
CA ILE A 348 -16.05 19.94 -37.91
C ILE A 348 -15.43 20.64 -36.70
N GLU A 349 -15.40 21.97 -36.68
CA GLU A 349 -14.83 22.78 -35.59
C GLU A 349 -15.67 22.74 -34.31
N ALA A 350 -16.97 22.42 -34.41
CA ALA A 350 -17.84 22.21 -33.25
C ALA A 350 -17.53 20.93 -32.43
N ASN A 351 -16.56 20.09 -32.83
CA ASN A 351 -16.22 18.87 -32.11
C ASN A 351 -14.73 18.50 -32.20
N ASP A 352 -13.96 18.72 -31.13
CA ASP A 352 -12.52 18.41 -31.04
C ASP A 352 -12.16 16.97 -31.45
N SER A 353 -13.02 15.99 -31.14
CA SER A 353 -12.76 14.59 -31.50
C SER A 353 -12.88 14.37 -33.01
N LEU A 354 -13.87 14.98 -33.66
CA LEU A 354 -14.05 14.93 -35.11
C LEU A 354 -12.94 15.73 -35.81
N GLN A 355 -12.61 16.90 -35.27
CA GLN A 355 -11.50 17.72 -35.75
C GLN A 355 -10.17 16.95 -35.71
N ASN A 356 -9.88 16.24 -34.61
CA ASN A 356 -8.71 15.37 -34.47
C ASN A 356 -8.70 14.24 -35.52
N LEU A 357 -9.83 13.55 -35.72
CA LEU A 357 -9.96 12.51 -36.75
C LEU A 357 -9.66 13.07 -38.16
N ILE A 358 -10.20 14.24 -38.49
CA ILE A 358 -9.94 14.92 -39.76
C ILE A 358 -8.45 15.30 -39.90
N HIS A 359 -7.78 15.70 -38.81
CA HIS A 359 -6.34 15.98 -38.81
C HIS A 359 -5.51 14.70 -39.04
N GLN A 360 -5.88 13.57 -38.44
CA GLN A 360 -5.21 12.28 -38.68
C GLN A 360 -5.32 11.83 -40.15
N CYS A 361 -6.45 12.13 -40.80
CA CYS A 361 -6.67 11.96 -42.24
C CYS A 361 -6.08 13.09 -43.11
N GLY A 362 -5.12 13.86 -42.60
CA GLY A 362 -4.41 14.90 -43.36
C GLY A 362 -5.26 16.10 -43.77
N LYS A 363 -6.35 16.39 -43.02
CA LYS A 363 -7.39 17.39 -43.34
C LYS A 363 -8.18 17.10 -44.63
N ARG A 364 -8.14 15.88 -45.14
CA ARG A 364 -8.85 15.50 -46.38
C ARG A 364 -10.27 15.03 -46.07
N TYR A 365 -11.25 15.79 -46.57
CA TYR A 365 -12.65 15.40 -46.53
C TYR A 365 -13.45 15.88 -47.76
N HIS A 366 -14.58 15.24 -47.96
CA HIS A 366 -15.57 15.58 -48.98
C HIS A 366 -17.00 15.39 -48.40
N VAL A 367 -18.02 16.03 -48.99
CA VAL A 367 -19.43 15.98 -48.52
C VAL A 367 -20.34 15.57 -49.66
N PHE A 368 -21.15 14.53 -49.44
CA PHE A 368 -22.09 13.99 -50.41
C PHE A 368 -23.55 14.18 -49.98
N ASN A 369 -24.39 14.50 -50.97
CA ASN A 369 -25.83 14.34 -50.88
C ASN A 369 -26.28 13.19 -51.80
N ASN A 370 -26.33 11.97 -51.27
CA ASN A 370 -26.74 10.77 -52.00
C ASN A 370 -28.19 10.81 -52.55
N LYS A 371 -29.01 11.81 -52.18
CA LYS A 371 -30.33 12.05 -52.79
C LYS A 371 -30.24 12.86 -54.10
N ALA A 372 -29.16 13.61 -54.30
CA ALA A 372 -28.94 14.47 -55.46
C ALA A 372 -28.40 13.66 -56.66
N THR A 373 -29.09 12.60 -57.07
CA THR A 373 -28.63 11.61 -58.08
C THR A 373 -28.34 12.16 -59.48
N LYS A 374 -28.70 13.42 -59.76
CA LYS A 374 -28.40 14.12 -61.02
C LYS A 374 -27.14 14.98 -60.95
N ASP A 375 -26.63 15.26 -59.76
CA ASP A 375 -25.45 16.10 -59.56
C ASP A 375 -24.17 15.30 -59.81
N GLN A 376 -23.42 15.71 -60.83
CA GLN A 376 -22.19 15.06 -61.27
C GLN A 376 -20.93 15.81 -60.78
N THR A 377 -21.07 16.99 -60.16
CA THR A 377 -19.88 17.73 -59.68
C THR A 377 -19.32 17.08 -58.42
N GLN A 378 -20.17 16.64 -57.49
CA GLN A 378 -19.75 15.96 -56.24
C GLN A 378 -18.81 14.78 -56.51
N VAL A 379 -19.15 13.91 -57.48
CA VAL A 379 -18.31 12.76 -57.86
C VAL A 379 -16.99 13.21 -58.50
N SER A 380 -17.03 14.23 -59.36
CA SER A 380 -15.83 14.76 -60.03
C SER A 380 -14.87 15.42 -59.02
N GLU A 381 -15.39 16.28 -58.14
CA GLU A 381 -14.65 16.93 -57.06
C GLU A 381 -14.09 15.94 -56.02
N LEU A 382 -14.76 14.80 -55.80
CA LEU A 382 -14.21 13.72 -54.98
C LEU A 382 -13.01 13.07 -55.66
N LEU A 383 -13.09 12.78 -56.96
CA LEU A 383 -12.00 12.18 -57.73
C LEU A 383 -10.80 13.14 -57.83
N ASP A 384 -11.01 14.43 -58.08
CA ASP A 384 -9.94 15.44 -58.10
C ASP A 384 -9.20 15.49 -56.75
N LYS A 385 -9.92 15.38 -55.62
CA LYS A 385 -9.32 15.29 -54.28
C LYS A 385 -8.54 13.98 -54.07
N ILE A 386 -9.03 12.86 -54.60
CA ILE A 386 -8.32 11.57 -54.56
C ILE A 386 -7.03 11.66 -55.39
N ASP A 387 -7.06 12.30 -56.56
CA ASP A 387 -5.89 12.48 -57.42
C ASP A 387 -4.83 13.37 -56.78
N CYS A 388 -5.24 14.46 -56.13
CA CYS A 388 -4.35 15.29 -55.33
C CYS A 388 -3.69 14.47 -54.20
N MET A 389 -4.45 13.59 -53.54
CA MET A 389 -3.93 12.73 -52.48
C MET A 389 -2.94 11.69 -53.02
N VAL A 390 -3.29 10.99 -54.10
CA VAL A 390 -2.43 9.99 -54.75
C VAL A 390 -1.15 10.62 -55.28
N ALA A 391 -1.23 11.79 -55.90
CA ALA A 391 -0.06 12.53 -56.40
C ALA A 391 0.90 12.97 -55.26
N VAL A 392 0.36 13.40 -54.11
CA VAL A 392 1.16 13.70 -52.91
C VAL A 392 1.83 12.43 -52.34
N ASN A 393 1.15 11.29 -52.45
CA ASN A 393 1.69 9.98 -52.08
C ASN A 393 2.60 9.35 -53.16
N GLY A 394 3.13 10.14 -54.09
CA GLY A 394 4.09 9.69 -55.11
C GLY A 394 3.47 9.02 -56.34
N GLY A 395 2.15 9.11 -56.53
CA GLY A 395 1.42 8.51 -57.65
C GLY A 395 1.07 7.03 -57.45
N SER A 396 1.36 6.46 -56.28
CA SER A 396 1.08 5.06 -55.94
C SER A 396 -0.30 4.88 -55.31
N PHE A 397 -0.82 3.65 -55.37
CA PHE A 397 -1.82 3.15 -54.43
C PHE A 397 -1.16 2.73 -53.11
N TYR A 398 -1.97 2.50 -52.09
CA TYR A 398 -1.52 2.04 -50.79
C TYR A 398 -0.97 0.61 -50.85
N THR A 399 0.26 0.42 -50.35
CA THR A 399 0.92 -0.89 -50.26
C THR A 399 1.58 -1.06 -48.88
N SER A 400 1.70 -2.30 -48.44
CA SER A 400 2.38 -2.76 -47.23
C SER A 400 2.90 -4.17 -47.47
N GLU A 401 3.73 -4.71 -46.58
CA GLU A 401 4.24 -6.09 -46.69
C GLU A 401 3.12 -7.13 -46.78
N MET A 402 2.00 -6.89 -46.07
CA MET A 402 0.81 -7.72 -46.17
C MET A 402 0.17 -7.64 -47.57
N PHE A 403 0.09 -6.45 -48.17
CA PHE A 403 -0.43 -6.29 -49.53
C PHE A 403 0.49 -6.87 -50.60
N GLN A 404 1.80 -6.75 -50.45
CA GLN A 404 2.76 -7.39 -51.38
C GLN A 404 2.62 -8.92 -51.35
N LYS A 405 2.37 -9.51 -50.17
CA LYS A 405 2.09 -10.94 -50.04
C LYS A 405 0.73 -11.33 -50.64
N VAL A 406 -0.32 -10.54 -50.41
CA VAL A 406 -1.64 -10.73 -51.04
C VAL A 406 -1.55 -10.64 -52.57
N GLU A 407 -0.90 -9.61 -53.09
CA GLU A 407 -0.69 -9.40 -54.53
C GLU A 407 0.11 -10.54 -55.16
N LYS A 408 1.20 -10.98 -54.51
CA LYS A 408 1.99 -12.13 -54.98
C LYS A 408 1.13 -13.39 -55.10
N ASN A 409 0.36 -13.72 -54.05
CA ASN A 409 -0.49 -14.91 -54.07
C ASN A 409 -1.59 -14.81 -55.15
N ILE A 410 -2.20 -13.63 -55.31
CA ILE A 410 -3.18 -13.37 -56.37
C ILE A 410 -2.52 -13.51 -57.76
N ARG A 411 -1.28 -13.05 -57.93
CA ARG A 411 -0.54 -13.19 -59.20
C ARG A 411 -0.20 -14.64 -59.53
N GLU A 412 0.28 -15.41 -58.55
CA GLU A 412 0.52 -16.86 -58.69
C GLU A 412 -0.78 -17.62 -59.05
N GLU A 413 -1.91 -17.19 -58.48
CA GLU A 413 -3.25 -17.72 -58.78
C GLU A 413 -3.75 -17.34 -60.18
N GLN A 414 -3.55 -16.08 -60.60
CA GLN A 414 -3.83 -15.61 -61.96
C GLN A 414 -3.03 -16.41 -62.98
N GLU A 415 -1.74 -16.63 -62.75
CA GLU A 415 -0.89 -17.44 -63.62
C GLU A 415 -1.36 -18.90 -63.72
N ARG A 416 -1.88 -19.48 -62.62
CA ARG A 416 -2.46 -20.83 -62.62
C ARG A 416 -3.72 -20.88 -63.49
N ILE A 417 -4.68 -19.99 -63.25
CA ILE A 417 -5.95 -19.95 -63.99
C ILE A 417 -5.72 -19.61 -65.47
N MET A 418 -4.77 -18.73 -65.79
CA MET A 418 -4.39 -18.44 -67.19
C MET A 418 -3.86 -19.69 -67.91
N LYS A 419 -3.01 -20.51 -67.25
CA LYS A 419 -2.52 -21.79 -67.81
C LYS A 419 -3.65 -22.81 -67.97
N GLU A 420 -4.56 -22.91 -66.99
CA GLU A 420 -5.73 -23.81 -67.08
C GLU A 420 -6.70 -23.39 -68.21
N LYS A 421 -6.78 -22.09 -68.55
CA LYS A 421 -7.67 -21.56 -69.60
C LYS A 421 -7.01 -21.27 -70.95
N GLU A 422 -5.70 -21.48 -71.10
CA GLU A 422 -4.93 -21.08 -72.29
C GLU A 422 -5.55 -21.62 -73.60
N GLU A 423 -5.99 -22.88 -73.59
CA GLU A 423 -6.68 -23.51 -74.73
C GLU A 423 -8.06 -22.91 -75.06
N GLU A 424 -8.77 -22.37 -74.06
CA GLU A 424 -10.04 -21.66 -74.31
C GLU A 424 -9.80 -20.28 -74.91
N ILE A 425 -8.81 -19.55 -74.37
CA ILE A 425 -8.39 -18.24 -74.87
C ILE A 425 -7.99 -18.34 -76.35
N LYS A 426 -7.09 -19.29 -76.66
CA LYS A 426 -6.62 -19.54 -78.02
C LYS A 426 -7.76 -19.88 -78.99
N ARG A 427 -8.71 -20.73 -78.58
CA ARG A 427 -9.90 -21.05 -79.39
C ARG A 427 -10.79 -19.83 -79.66
N ARG A 428 -10.99 -18.95 -78.67
CA ARG A 428 -11.78 -17.71 -78.85
C ARG A 428 -11.08 -16.73 -79.81
N GLU A 429 -9.75 -16.59 -79.74
CA GLU A 429 -8.97 -15.76 -80.66
C GLU A 429 -8.97 -16.32 -82.10
N GLU A 430 -8.79 -17.63 -82.26
CA GLU A 430 -8.83 -18.31 -83.57
C GLU A 430 -10.19 -18.16 -84.24
N GLN A 431 -11.30 -18.30 -83.49
CA GLN A 431 -12.65 -18.07 -83.99
C GLN A 431 -12.88 -16.62 -84.45
N LEU A 432 -12.38 -15.63 -83.68
CA LEU A 432 -12.50 -14.22 -84.04
C LEU A 432 -11.72 -13.95 -85.34
N ARG A 433 -10.47 -14.43 -85.42
CA ARG A 433 -9.62 -14.28 -86.62
C ARG A 433 -10.27 -14.90 -87.86
N ALA A 434 -10.75 -16.14 -87.78
CA ALA A 434 -11.36 -16.84 -88.91
C ALA A 434 -12.60 -16.10 -89.46
N LYS A 435 -13.39 -15.48 -88.59
CA LYS A 435 -14.55 -14.65 -88.97
C LYS A 435 -14.14 -13.43 -89.81
N TYR A 436 -13.08 -12.72 -89.42
CA TYR A 436 -12.60 -11.55 -90.17
C TYR A 436 -11.87 -11.92 -91.46
N GLU A 437 -11.13 -13.02 -91.49
CA GLU A 437 -10.49 -13.50 -92.71
C GLU A 437 -11.53 -13.85 -93.79
N ALA A 438 -12.66 -14.46 -93.40
CA ALA A 438 -13.78 -14.71 -94.31
C ALA A 438 -14.44 -13.41 -94.84
N GLU A 439 -14.61 -12.39 -93.99
CA GLU A 439 -15.18 -11.09 -94.38
C GLU A 439 -14.27 -10.35 -95.38
N ILE A 440 -12.95 -10.36 -95.15
CA ILE A 440 -11.96 -9.80 -96.08
C ILE A 440 -11.90 -10.59 -97.39
N GLU A 441 -11.98 -11.92 -97.35
CA GLU A 441 -11.97 -12.77 -98.56
C GLU A 441 -13.22 -12.56 -99.41
N GLN A 442 -14.40 -12.44 -98.79
CA GLN A 442 -15.66 -12.13 -99.48
C GLN A 442 -15.57 -10.79 -100.22
N MET A 443 -15.05 -9.75 -99.56
CA MET A 443 -14.83 -8.44 -100.16
C MET A 443 -13.82 -8.48 -101.32
N LYS A 444 -12.72 -9.24 -101.19
CA LYS A 444 -11.75 -9.41 -102.29
C LYS A 444 -12.39 -10.05 -103.53
N LYS A 445 -13.27 -11.05 -103.35
CA LYS A 445 -14.02 -11.69 -104.45
C LYS A 445 -15.02 -10.73 -105.11
N GLU A 446 -15.66 -9.85 -104.35
CA GLU A 446 -16.54 -8.80 -104.87
C GLU A 446 -15.76 -7.76 -105.69
N ASN A 447 -14.66 -7.25 -105.15
CA ASN A 447 -13.75 -6.33 -105.83
C ASN A 447 -13.19 -6.89 -107.15
N GLU A 448 -12.95 -8.19 -107.23
CA GLU A 448 -12.49 -8.84 -108.46
C GLU A 448 -13.61 -8.89 -109.53
N ARG A 449 -14.86 -9.17 -109.12
CA ARG A 449 -16.02 -9.13 -110.03
C ARG A 449 -16.23 -7.74 -110.61
N GLU A 450 -16.16 -6.68 -109.79
CA GLU A 450 -16.26 -5.30 -110.24
C GLU A 450 -15.18 -4.94 -111.29
N LYS A 451 -13.93 -5.37 -111.04
CA LYS A 451 -12.82 -5.18 -111.99
C LYS A 451 -13.04 -5.92 -113.31
N GLN A 452 -13.54 -7.15 -113.27
CA GLN A 452 -13.90 -7.92 -114.47
C GLN A 452 -15.04 -7.24 -115.26
N GLU A 453 -16.06 -6.71 -114.59
CA GLU A 453 -17.12 -5.92 -115.24
C GLU A 453 -16.58 -4.65 -115.90
N MET A 454 -15.73 -3.89 -115.21
CA MET A 454 -15.11 -2.68 -115.76
C MET A 454 -14.25 -2.99 -116.99
N HIS A 455 -13.45 -4.06 -116.95
CA HIS A 455 -12.66 -4.51 -118.10
C HIS A 455 -13.56 -4.93 -119.29
N ASN A 456 -14.68 -5.58 -119.02
CA ASN A 456 -15.67 -5.94 -120.04
C ASN A 456 -16.39 -4.71 -120.63
N LYS A 457 -16.59 -3.63 -119.84
CA LYS A 457 -17.11 -2.34 -120.32
C LYS A 457 -16.08 -1.65 -121.24
N LEU A 458 -14.82 -1.57 -120.84
CA LEU A 458 -13.73 -1.01 -121.66
C LEU A 458 -13.60 -1.70 -123.04
N LYS A 459 -13.59 -3.04 -123.07
CA LYS A 459 -13.57 -3.84 -124.31
C LYS A 459 -14.77 -3.61 -125.24
N LYS A 460 -15.92 -3.18 -124.71
CA LYS A 460 -17.08 -2.80 -125.51
C LYS A 460 -16.90 -1.40 -126.10
N ASN A 461 -16.43 -0.43 -125.32
CA ASN A 461 -16.18 0.94 -125.80
C ASN A 461 -15.10 0.98 -126.89
N GLU A 462 -14.00 0.21 -126.74
CA GLU A 462 -12.94 0.12 -127.76
C GLU A 462 -13.49 -0.31 -129.14
N LYS A 463 -14.44 -1.26 -129.16
CA LYS A 463 -15.12 -1.69 -130.40
C LYS A 463 -16.02 -0.61 -131.00
N VAL A 464 -16.60 0.26 -130.18
CA VAL A 464 -17.40 1.42 -130.65
C VAL A 464 -16.49 2.47 -131.26
N PHE A 465 -15.33 2.74 -130.65
CA PHE A 465 -14.35 3.69 -131.18
C PHE A 465 -13.79 3.27 -132.54
N LYS A 466 -13.40 2.01 -132.71
CA LYS A 466 -12.90 1.50 -134.02
C LYS A 466 -13.90 1.68 -135.16
N LYS A 467 -15.20 1.49 -134.89
CA LYS A 467 -16.26 1.73 -135.89
C LYS A 467 -16.37 3.22 -136.27
N LYS A 468 -16.28 4.13 -135.30
CA LYS A 468 -16.28 5.58 -135.56
C LYS A 468 -15.06 6.01 -136.39
N GLU A 469 -13.88 5.44 -136.15
CA GLU A 469 -12.68 5.70 -136.97
C GLU A 469 -12.86 5.24 -138.43
N GLU A 470 -13.51 4.10 -138.66
CA GLU A 470 -13.84 3.61 -140.00
C GLU A 470 -14.88 4.48 -140.72
N GLU A 471 -15.81 5.09 -139.98
CA GLU A 471 -16.77 6.07 -140.53
C GLU A 471 -16.08 7.38 -140.91
N ILE A 472 -15.21 7.94 -140.06
CA ILE A 472 -14.45 9.17 -140.34
C ILE A 472 -13.51 9.02 -141.54
N LYS A 473 -12.93 7.82 -141.76
CA LYS A 473 -12.10 7.52 -142.93
C LYS A 473 -12.82 7.64 -144.27
N LYS A 474 -14.17 7.60 -144.29
CA LYS A 474 -15.00 7.73 -145.49
C LYS A 474 -15.36 9.19 -145.83
N GLU A 475 -15.07 10.15 -144.94
CA GLU A 475 -15.29 11.57 -145.20
C GLU A 475 -14.32 12.08 -146.29
N THR A 476 -14.86 12.85 -147.23
CA THR A 476 -14.18 13.35 -148.43
C THR A 476 -13.68 14.79 -148.28
N ASN A 477 -14.32 15.61 -147.43
CA ASN A 477 -13.85 16.95 -147.13
C ASN A 477 -12.70 16.88 -146.10
N GLU A 478 -11.48 17.21 -146.54
CA GLU A 478 -10.26 17.05 -145.72
C GLU A 478 -10.30 17.86 -144.41
N ASN A 479 -10.88 19.07 -144.43
CA ASN A 479 -10.99 19.92 -143.24
C ASN A 479 -11.97 19.32 -142.22
N VAL A 480 -13.14 18.86 -142.69
CA VAL A 480 -14.15 18.19 -141.85
C VAL A 480 -13.60 16.88 -141.29
N ARG A 481 -12.90 16.09 -142.10
CA ARG A 481 -12.27 14.83 -141.67
C ARG A 481 -11.22 15.05 -140.59
N LYS A 482 -10.34 16.05 -140.72
CA LYS A 482 -9.36 16.42 -139.68
C LYS A 482 -10.06 16.89 -138.40
N GLU A 483 -11.15 17.65 -138.50
CA GLU A 483 -11.91 18.11 -137.35
C GLU A 483 -12.63 16.97 -136.61
N LEU A 484 -13.24 16.03 -137.35
CA LEU A 484 -13.88 14.84 -136.78
C LEU A 484 -12.87 13.90 -136.12
N GLN A 485 -11.71 13.66 -136.77
CA GLN A 485 -10.63 12.85 -136.21
C GLN A 485 -10.14 13.45 -134.89
N ARG A 486 -9.87 14.75 -134.85
CA ARG A 486 -9.50 15.47 -133.61
C ARG A 486 -10.57 15.34 -132.52
N LYS A 487 -11.85 15.48 -132.86
CA LYS A 487 -12.98 15.30 -131.91
C LYS A 487 -13.05 13.87 -131.37
N LEU A 488 -12.73 12.87 -132.18
CA LEU A 488 -12.73 11.46 -131.76
C LEU A 488 -11.54 11.15 -130.84
N GLU A 489 -10.35 11.66 -131.16
CA GLU A 489 -9.15 11.55 -130.31
C GLU A 489 -9.35 12.27 -128.97
N GLU A 490 -9.92 13.49 -128.99
CA GLU A 490 -10.33 14.20 -127.78
C GLU A 490 -11.37 13.41 -126.96
N GLN A 491 -12.31 12.70 -127.60
CA GLN A 491 -13.28 11.84 -126.88
C GLN A 491 -12.60 10.61 -126.28
N GLN A 492 -11.75 9.91 -127.04
CA GLN A 492 -11.00 8.74 -126.58
C GLN A 492 -10.13 9.10 -125.37
N GLN A 493 -9.43 10.23 -125.43
CA GLN A 493 -8.57 10.68 -124.33
C GLN A 493 -9.39 11.07 -123.09
N LYS A 494 -10.53 11.76 -123.24
CA LYS A 494 -11.45 12.08 -122.13
C LYS A 494 -11.99 10.81 -121.46
N GLU A 495 -12.49 9.83 -122.23
CA GLU A 495 -12.99 8.56 -121.68
C GLU A 495 -11.87 7.73 -121.03
N PHE A 496 -10.66 7.72 -121.59
CA PHE A 496 -9.50 7.04 -121.00
C PHE A 496 -9.10 7.67 -119.65
N GLU A 497 -8.99 9.00 -119.59
CA GLU A 497 -8.69 9.70 -118.35
C GLU A 497 -9.80 9.53 -117.29
N GLU A 498 -11.07 9.57 -117.68
CA GLU A 498 -12.20 9.37 -116.76
C GLU A 498 -12.21 7.96 -116.18
N ASN A 499 -12.01 6.92 -117.02
CA ASN A 499 -11.94 5.54 -116.55
C ASN A 499 -10.72 5.30 -115.66
N LYS A 500 -9.55 5.86 -116.00
CA LYS A 500 -8.34 5.80 -115.15
C LYS A 500 -8.54 6.49 -113.79
N ARG A 501 -9.30 7.59 -113.73
CA ARG A 501 -9.69 8.25 -112.47
C ARG A 501 -10.64 7.38 -111.65
N LYS A 502 -11.64 6.75 -112.27
CA LYS A 502 -12.59 5.84 -111.59
C LYS A 502 -11.90 4.59 -111.04
N GLU A 503 -11.01 3.96 -111.82
CA GLU A 503 -10.23 2.80 -111.38
C GLU A 503 -9.34 3.13 -110.17
N LYS A 504 -8.64 4.26 -110.20
CA LYS A 504 -7.83 4.74 -109.08
C LYS A 504 -8.68 5.00 -107.83
N SER A 505 -9.81 5.70 -107.99
CA SER A 505 -10.72 6.00 -106.88
C SER A 505 -11.35 4.75 -106.27
N LEU A 506 -11.68 3.74 -107.08
CA LEU A 506 -12.20 2.47 -106.60
C LEU A 506 -11.13 1.68 -105.83
N ALA A 507 -9.90 1.62 -106.35
CA ALA A 507 -8.78 0.98 -105.66
C ALA A 507 -8.46 1.65 -104.30
N GLU A 508 -8.46 2.99 -104.25
CA GLU A 508 -8.29 3.76 -103.01
C GLU A 508 -9.43 3.49 -102.01
N HIS A 509 -10.68 3.42 -102.46
CA HIS A 509 -11.82 3.10 -101.60
C HIS A 509 -11.72 1.67 -101.01
N GLN A 510 -11.41 0.68 -101.86
CA GLN A 510 -11.22 -0.72 -101.46
C GLN A 510 -10.06 -0.86 -100.44
N GLN A 511 -8.95 -0.17 -100.65
CA GLN A 511 -7.81 -0.19 -99.72
C GLN A 511 -8.16 0.44 -98.36
N ASN A 512 -8.89 1.56 -98.35
CA ASN A 512 -9.34 2.21 -97.13
C ASN A 512 -10.34 1.33 -96.34
N LEU A 513 -11.21 0.60 -97.04
CA LEU A 513 -12.20 -0.29 -96.40
C LEU A 513 -11.54 -1.53 -95.78
N ILE A 514 -10.56 -2.14 -96.45
CA ILE A 514 -9.75 -3.23 -95.88
C ILE A 514 -9.03 -2.74 -94.61
N LYS A 515 -8.37 -1.58 -94.67
CA LYS A 515 -7.69 -0.97 -93.50
C LYS A 515 -8.65 -0.73 -92.33
N TYR A 516 -9.87 -0.27 -92.61
CA TYR A 516 -10.91 -0.07 -91.59
C TYR A 516 -11.32 -1.39 -90.91
N LEU A 517 -11.45 -2.48 -91.66
CA LEU A 517 -11.75 -3.81 -91.11
C LEU A 517 -10.58 -4.37 -90.27
N GLU A 518 -9.34 -4.18 -90.72
CA GLU A 518 -8.14 -4.59 -89.97
C GLU A 518 -8.02 -3.81 -88.64
N GLU A 519 -8.19 -2.48 -88.67
CA GLU A 519 -8.25 -1.64 -87.46
C GLU A 519 -9.40 -2.03 -86.52
N ARG A 520 -10.52 -2.49 -87.07
CA ARG A 520 -11.67 -2.95 -86.29
C ARG A 520 -11.39 -4.30 -85.64
N HIS A 521 -10.82 -5.25 -86.38
CA HIS A 521 -10.42 -6.55 -85.83
C HIS A 521 -9.43 -6.38 -84.67
N GLU A 522 -8.41 -5.53 -84.82
CA GLU A 522 -7.44 -5.33 -83.75
C GLU A 522 -8.10 -4.69 -82.50
N LYS A 523 -9.04 -3.76 -82.68
CA LYS A 523 -9.85 -3.21 -81.56
C LYS A 523 -10.78 -4.22 -80.90
N GLU A 524 -11.39 -5.14 -81.66
CA GLU A 524 -12.24 -6.21 -81.08
C GLU A 524 -11.41 -7.30 -80.41
N LYS A 525 -10.20 -7.60 -80.93
CA LYS A 525 -9.21 -8.48 -80.32
C LYS A 525 -8.66 -7.91 -79.01
N GLN A 526 -8.26 -6.64 -78.97
CA GLN A 526 -7.84 -5.95 -77.74
C GLN A 526 -8.92 -6.01 -76.67
N LYS A 527 -10.17 -5.67 -77.01
CA LYS A 527 -11.32 -5.78 -76.09
C LYS A 527 -11.57 -7.21 -75.59
N LEU A 528 -11.35 -8.23 -76.43
CA LEU A 528 -11.47 -9.63 -76.03
C LEU A 528 -10.36 -10.03 -75.05
N GLN A 529 -9.12 -9.62 -75.31
CA GLN A 529 -7.97 -9.86 -74.43
C GLN A 529 -8.14 -9.15 -73.07
N GLU A 530 -8.50 -7.87 -73.06
CA GLU A 530 -8.84 -7.10 -71.84
C GLU A 530 -9.95 -7.78 -71.03
N LYS A 531 -11.00 -8.27 -71.71
CA LYS A 531 -12.11 -8.97 -71.05
C LYS A 531 -11.66 -10.28 -70.42
N ILE A 532 -10.86 -11.08 -71.12
CA ILE A 532 -10.32 -12.36 -70.62
C ILE A 532 -9.38 -12.14 -69.44
N GLN A 533 -8.48 -11.15 -69.51
CA GLN A 533 -7.59 -10.78 -68.42
C GLN A 533 -8.37 -10.33 -67.18
N ARG A 534 -9.43 -9.52 -67.37
CA ARG A 534 -10.32 -9.08 -66.30
C ARG A 534 -11.06 -10.25 -65.65
N GLU A 535 -11.72 -11.11 -66.43
CA GLU A 535 -12.43 -12.30 -65.93
C GLU A 535 -11.48 -13.24 -65.16
N THR A 536 -10.24 -13.40 -65.62
CA THR A 536 -9.24 -14.24 -64.95
C THR A 536 -8.72 -13.60 -63.66
N ARG A 537 -8.49 -12.27 -63.65
CA ARG A 537 -8.13 -11.52 -62.45
C ARG A 537 -9.22 -11.58 -61.39
N GLU A 538 -10.47 -11.35 -61.78
CA GLU A 538 -11.63 -11.44 -60.88
C GLU A 538 -11.79 -12.85 -60.29
N GLN A 539 -11.61 -13.91 -61.10
CA GLN A 539 -11.64 -15.28 -60.59
C GLN A 539 -10.49 -15.56 -59.61
N ALA A 540 -9.27 -15.13 -59.90
CA ALA A 540 -8.12 -15.33 -59.03
C ALA A 540 -8.26 -14.57 -57.69
N GLU A 541 -8.75 -13.32 -57.74
CA GLU A 541 -9.08 -12.53 -56.55
C GLU A 541 -10.16 -13.23 -55.71
N HIS A 542 -11.19 -13.80 -56.34
CA HIS A 542 -12.24 -14.57 -55.67
C HIS A 542 -11.70 -15.86 -55.03
N GLU A 543 -10.96 -16.69 -55.78
CA GLU A 543 -10.34 -17.92 -55.25
C GLU A 543 -9.36 -17.64 -54.12
N TYR A 544 -8.60 -16.55 -54.20
CA TYR A 544 -7.71 -16.11 -53.11
C TYR A 544 -8.50 -15.65 -51.87
N CYS A 545 -9.54 -14.84 -52.04
CA CYS A 545 -10.39 -14.40 -50.92
C CYS A 545 -11.06 -15.60 -50.22
N GLU A 546 -11.51 -16.60 -51.00
CA GLU A 546 -12.09 -17.84 -50.48
C GLU A 546 -11.09 -18.76 -49.76
N LYS A 547 -9.79 -18.72 -50.14
CA LYS A 547 -8.71 -19.38 -49.38
C LYS A 547 -8.44 -18.62 -48.07
N LEU A 548 -8.33 -17.30 -48.15
CA LEU A 548 -8.04 -16.43 -47.00
C LEU A 548 -9.15 -16.50 -45.93
N LYS A 549 -10.43 -16.49 -46.33
CA LYS A 549 -11.59 -16.68 -45.44
C LYS A 549 -11.45 -17.98 -44.61
N LYS A 550 -11.11 -19.09 -45.28
CA LYS A 550 -10.91 -20.42 -44.65
C LYS A 550 -9.70 -20.49 -43.71
N GLU A 551 -8.61 -19.78 -44.01
CA GLU A 551 -7.44 -19.70 -43.11
C GLU A 551 -7.74 -18.85 -41.88
N LEU A 552 -8.43 -17.73 -42.09
CA LEU A 552 -8.75 -16.76 -41.05
C LEU A 552 -9.79 -17.29 -40.05
N ASP A 553 -10.77 -18.08 -40.53
CA ASP A 553 -11.71 -18.83 -39.67
C ASP A 553 -11.00 -19.83 -38.75
N LYS A 554 -10.00 -20.57 -39.27
CA LYS A 554 -9.19 -21.51 -38.45
C LYS A 554 -8.40 -20.77 -37.39
N ALA A 555 -7.70 -19.71 -37.77
CA ALA A 555 -6.92 -18.87 -36.84
C ALA A 555 -7.80 -18.29 -35.72
N LEU A 556 -9.03 -17.88 -36.05
CA LEU A 556 -9.99 -17.38 -35.06
C LEU A 556 -10.39 -18.47 -34.04
N GLN A 557 -10.76 -19.65 -34.52
CA GLN A 557 -11.13 -20.77 -33.65
C GLN A 557 -9.98 -21.18 -32.71
N GLU A 558 -8.73 -21.03 -33.12
CA GLU A 558 -7.57 -21.24 -32.26
C GLU A 558 -7.38 -20.11 -31.23
N ALA A 559 -7.57 -18.85 -31.64
CA ALA A 559 -7.48 -17.69 -30.76
C ALA A 559 -8.56 -17.72 -29.66
N GLU A 560 -9.81 -18.03 -30.01
CA GLU A 560 -10.90 -18.19 -29.06
C GLU A 560 -10.61 -19.29 -28.01
N LYS A 561 -10.07 -20.43 -28.45
CA LYS A 561 -9.71 -21.55 -27.56
C LYS A 561 -8.64 -21.12 -26.56
N LYS A 562 -7.61 -20.38 -27.01
CA LYS A 562 -6.56 -19.82 -26.14
C LYS A 562 -7.14 -18.83 -25.13
N TYR A 563 -7.94 -17.87 -25.59
CA TYR A 563 -8.56 -16.85 -24.74
C TYR A 563 -9.47 -17.45 -23.65
N LYS A 564 -10.31 -18.44 -24.00
CA LYS A 564 -11.16 -19.16 -23.05
C LYS A 564 -10.34 -19.92 -21.99
N ALA A 565 -9.20 -20.49 -22.37
CA ALA A 565 -8.29 -21.16 -21.44
C ALA A 565 -7.57 -20.17 -20.48
N GLU A 566 -7.15 -19.01 -20.99
CA GLU A 566 -6.52 -17.95 -20.18
C GLU A 566 -7.49 -17.35 -19.18
N GLN A 567 -8.73 -17.03 -19.59
CA GLN A 567 -9.77 -16.56 -18.66
C GLN A 567 -10.04 -17.57 -17.53
N ALA A 568 -10.16 -18.86 -17.86
CA ALA A 568 -10.40 -19.91 -16.88
C ALA A 568 -9.26 -20.02 -15.85
N LYS A 569 -8.00 -19.85 -16.29
CA LYS A 569 -6.82 -19.82 -15.42
C LYS A 569 -6.84 -18.59 -14.50
N ALA A 570 -7.04 -17.39 -15.05
CA ALA A 570 -7.07 -16.15 -14.27
C ALA A 570 -8.19 -16.15 -13.21
N LEU A 571 -9.39 -16.64 -13.57
CA LEU A 571 -10.50 -16.76 -12.64
C LEU A 571 -10.20 -17.73 -11.48
N LYS A 572 -9.46 -18.80 -11.74
CA LYS A 572 -9.02 -19.74 -10.70
C LYS A 572 -8.04 -19.08 -9.72
N GLU A 573 -7.02 -18.39 -10.23
CA GLU A 573 -6.02 -17.69 -9.40
C GLU A 573 -6.65 -16.59 -8.51
N VAL A 574 -7.67 -15.88 -9.00
CA VAL A 574 -8.39 -14.86 -8.22
C VAL A 574 -9.20 -15.49 -7.09
N LYS A 575 -9.88 -16.62 -7.33
CA LYS A 575 -10.65 -17.34 -6.29
C LYS A 575 -9.75 -17.85 -5.17
N GLU A 576 -8.64 -18.49 -5.52
CA GLU A 576 -7.67 -19.03 -4.54
C GLU A 576 -7.06 -17.92 -3.65
N LYS A 577 -6.78 -16.74 -4.22
CA LYS A 577 -6.34 -15.57 -3.45
C LYS A 577 -7.41 -15.06 -2.49
N TYR A 578 -8.65 -14.90 -2.98
CA TYR A 578 -9.77 -14.39 -2.19
C TYR A 578 -10.09 -15.29 -0.98
N GLU A 579 -10.11 -16.62 -1.19
CA GLU A 579 -10.32 -17.60 -0.12
C GLU A 579 -9.19 -17.57 0.92
N SER A 580 -7.93 -17.41 0.48
CA SER A 580 -6.75 -17.23 1.35
C SER A 580 -6.84 -15.95 2.21
N GLU A 581 -7.27 -14.82 1.62
CA GLU A 581 -7.41 -13.55 2.32
C GLU A 581 -8.55 -13.57 3.34
N GLN A 582 -9.72 -14.15 2.99
CA GLN A 582 -10.81 -14.35 3.95
C GLN A 582 -10.37 -15.19 5.16
N ALA A 583 -9.64 -16.29 4.93
CA ALA A 583 -9.16 -17.15 6.00
C ALA A 583 -8.20 -16.42 6.97
N LYS A 584 -7.33 -15.56 6.46
CA LYS A 584 -6.43 -14.72 7.27
C LYS A 584 -7.20 -13.69 8.10
N ALA A 585 -8.10 -12.94 7.47
CA ALA A 585 -8.89 -11.92 8.16
C ALA A 585 -9.76 -12.52 9.28
N LEU A 586 -10.37 -13.69 9.04
CA LEU A 586 -11.16 -14.40 10.05
C LEU A 586 -10.29 -14.87 11.23
N LYS A 587 -9.03 -15.27 10.98
CA LYS A 587 -8.09 -15.66 12.03
C LYS A 587 -7.70 -14.46 12.90
N GLU A 588 -7.32 -13.33 12.29
CA GLU A 588 -6.95 -12.11 13.02
C GLU A 588 -8.08 -11.57 13.91
N VAL A 589 -9.33 -11.65 13.44
CA VAL A 589 -10.51 -11.23 14.23
C VAL A 589 -10.71 -12.14 15.45
N LYS A 590 -10.52 -13.46 15.31
CA LYS A 590 -10.61 -14.40 16.44
C LYS A 590 -9.53 -14.15 17.48
N GLU A 591 -8.27 -14.02 17.06
CA GLU A 591 -7.13 -13.79 17.96
C GLU A 591 -7.29 -12.47 18.75
N LYS A 592 -7.81 -11.40 18.12
CA LYS A 592 -8.14 -10.14 18.81
C LYS A 592 -9.26 -10.31 19.83
N TYR A 593 -10.33 -11.00 19.47
CA TYR A 593 -11.47 -11.22 20.36
C TYR A 593 -11.11 -12.07 21.58
N GLU A 594 -10.30 -13.13 21.39
CA GLU A 594 -9.79 -13.96 22.48
C GLU A 594 -8.88 -13.17 23.43
N ALA A 595 -8.01 -12.29 22.89
CA ALA A 595 -7.16 -11.41 23.69
C ALA A 595 -7.96 -10.35 24.49
N GLU A 596 -9.00 -9.76 23.90
CA GLU A 596 -9.90 -8.83 24.60
C GLU A 596 -10.68 -9.53 25.74
N GLN A 597 -11.18 -10.74 25.51
CA GLN A 597 -11.82 -11.53 26.57
C GLN A 597 -10.87 -11.85 27.72
N ALA A 598 -9.64 -12.30 27.41
CA ALA A 598 -8.64 -12.63 28.43
C ALA A 598 -8.28 -11.41 29.29
N LYS A 599 -8.13 -10.23 28.67
CA LYS A 599 -7.86 -8.97 29.37
C LYS A 599 -9.02 -8.55 30.28
N ALA A 600 -10.26 -8.61 29.79
CA ALA A 600 -11.44 -8.29 30.58
C ALA A 600 -11.62 -9.23 31.78
N LEU A 601 -11.30 -10.51 31.63
CA LEU A 601 -11.33 -11.49 32.72
C LEU A 601 -10.26 -11.18 33.79
N GLN A 602 -9.03 -10.85 33.37
CA GLN A 602 -7.95 -10.48 34.31
C GLN A 602 -8.30 -9.22 35.11
N GLU A 603 -8.82 -8.17 34.45
CA GLU A 603 -9.26 -6.94 35.11
C GLU A 603 -10.39 -7.21 36.13
N ALA A 604 -11.32 -8.11 35.82
CA ALA A 604 -12.37 -8.53 36.74
C ALA A 604 -11.82 -9.31 37.95
N GLU A 605 -10.85 -10.20 37.76
CA GLU A 605 -10.21 -10.94 38.85
C GLU A 605 -9.42 -10.03 39.82
N GLU A 606 -8.67 -9.07 39.31
CA GLU A 606 -7.91 -8.11 40.13
C GLU A 606 -8.85 -7.21 40.94
N LYS A 607 -9.97 -6.77 40.32
CA LYS A 607 -11.04 -6.03 41.01
C LYS A 607 -11.69 -6.86 42.12
N TYR A 608 -11.98 -8.14 41.87
CA TYR A 608 -12.54 -9.03 42.91
C TYR A 608 -11.55 -9.25 44.07
N LYS A 609 -10.26 -9.48 43.79
CA LYS A 609 -9.21 -9.66 44.82
C LYS A 609 -9.05 -8.42 45.70
N THR A 610 -9.12 -7.22 45.11
CA THR A 610 -9.01 -5.94 45.85
C THR A 610 -10.26 -5.66 46.69
N GLU A 611 -11.47 -5.88 46.17
CA GLU A 611 -12.71 -5.79 46.95
C GLU A 611 -12.72 -6.78 48.14
N GLN A 612 -12.29 -8.02 47.93
CA GLN A 612 -12.17 -9.03 48.98
C GLN A 612 -11.16 -8.64 50.08
N ALA A 613 -9.99 -8.12 49.69
CA ALA A 613 -8.97 -7.67 50.65
C ALA A 613 -9.46 -6.49 51.50
N THR A 614 -10.19 -5.55 50.90
CA THR A 614 -10.77 -4.40 51.59
C THR A 614 -11.83 -4.83 52.60
N ALA A 615 -12.75 -5.72 52.19
CA ALA A 615 -13.77 -6.27 53.08
C ALA A 615 -13.18 -7.06 54.27
N LEU A 616 -12.06 -7.76 54.06
CA LEU A 616 -11.37 -8.49 55.14
C LEU A 616 -10.73 -7.53 56.16
N GLN A 617 -10.16 -6.41 55.70
CA GLN A 617 -9.61 -5.37 56.56
C GLN A 617 -10.69 -4.69 57.40
N ASP A 618 -11.82 -4.32 56.80
CA ASP A 618 -12.99 -3.75 57.51
C ASP A 618 -13.52 -4.67 58.63
N VAL A 619 -13.54 -5.98 58.39
CA VAL A 619 -13.96 -6.97 59.39
C VAL A 619 -12.94 -7.04 60.53
N LYS A 620 -11.64 -7.01 60.22
CA LYS A 620 -10.56 -7.06 61.21
C LYS A 620 -10.59 -5.84 62.14
N GLU A 621 -10.73 -4.64 61.59
CA GLU A 621 -10.77 -3.39 62.38
C GLU A 621 -12.00 -3.34 63.32
N LYS A 622 -13.16 -3.84 62.86
CA LYS A 622 -14.35 -3.99 63.72
C LYS A 622 -14.09 -4.94 64.89
N TYR A 623 -13.44 -6.07 64.63
CA TYR A 623 -13.13 -7.08 65.64
C TYR A 623 -12.15 -6.55 66.70
N GLU A 624 -11.10 -5.83 66.27
CA GLU A 624 -10.13 -5.21 67.17
C GLU A 624 -10.78 -4.14 68.06
N ALA A 625 -11.70 -3.32 67.51
CA ALA A 625 -12.46 -2.33 68.28
C ALA A 625 -13.41 -2.96 69.33
N GLU A 626 -14.05 -4.09 68.99
CA GLU A 626 -14.95 -4.81 69.90
C GLU A 626 -14.18 -5.49 71.05
N VAL A 627 -13.05 -6.13 70.75
CA VAL A 627 -12.11 -6.67 71.77
C VAL A 627 -11.58 -5.55 72.67
N GLY A 628 -11.27 -4.37 72.11
CA GLY A 628 -10.84 -3.20 72.87
C GLY A 628 -11.86 -2.73 73.92
N LYS A 629 -13.16 -2.71 73.56
CA LYS A 629 -14.25 -2.38 74.50
C LYS A 629 -14.35 -3.37 75.65
N LEU A 630 -14.37 -4.68 75.34
CA LEU A 630 -14.47 -5.73 76.35
C LEU A 630 -13.30 -5.68 77.36
N LEU A 631 -12.09 -5.42 76.89
CA LEU A 631 -10.91 -5.22 77.75
C LEU A 631 -11.04 -4.02 78.69
N GLN A 632 -11.70 -2.94 78.24
CA GLN A 632 -11.92 -1.74 79.06
C GLN A 632 -12.99 -2.00 80.15
N GLU A 633 -14.08 -2.69 79.82
CA GLU A 633 -15.12 -3.09 80.78
C GLU A 633 -14.57 -4.02 81.87
N VAL A 634 -13.72 -5.00 81.50
CA VAL A 634 -13.08 -5.92 82.46
C VAL A 634 -12.17 -5.15 83.43
N LYS A 635 -11.39 -4.18 82.94
CA LYS A 635 -10.54 -3.34 83.79
C LYS A 635 -11.34 -2.53 84.81
N GLN A 636 -12.44 -1.88 84.39
CA GLN A 636 -13.28 -1.09 85.30
C GLN A 636 -13.98 -1.95 86.37
N LYS A 637 -14.43 -3.16 86.01
CA LYS A 637 -14.99 -4.12 86.98
C LYS A 637 -13.96 -4.55 88.02
N HIS A 638 -12.74 -4.87 87.60
CA HIS A 638 -11.68 -5.26 88.53
C HIS A 638 -11.29 -4.11 89.49
N GLU A 639 -11.17 -2.89 88.98
CA GLU A 639 -10.83 -1.71 89.79
C GLU A 639 -11.92 -1.38 90.84
N THR A 640 -13.20 -1.55 90.50
CA THR A 640 -14.30 -1.32 91.44
C THR A 640 -14.39 -2.39 92.52
N GLU A 641 -14.15 -3.67 92.21
CA GLU A 641 -14.12 -4.75 93.19
C GLU A 641 -12.94 -4.62 94.18
N VAL A 642 -11.74 -4.29 93.70
CA VAL A 642 -10.54 -4.11 94.54
C VAL A 642 -10.73 -2.95 95.52
N ASN A 643 -11.27 -1.82 95.07
CA ASN A 643 -11.53 -0.66 95.93
C ASN A 643 -12.57 -0.96 97.03
N LYS A 644 -13.60 -1.77 96.72
CA LYS A 644 -14.60 -2.21 97.70
C LYS A 644 -13.96 -3.08 98.81
N ALA A 645 -13.15 -4.07 98.43
CA ALA A 645 -12.48 -4.94 99.41
C ALA A 645 -11.53 -4.16 100.34
N LEU A 646 -10.88 -3.11 99.82
CA LEU A 646 -9.99 -2.24 100.61
C LEU A 646 -10.76 -1.38 101.64
N GLN A 647 -12.00 -0.99 101.33
CA GLN A 647 -12.89 -0.26 102.24
C GLN A 647 -13.30 -1.16 103.43
N GLU A 648 -13.81 -2.36 103.13
CA GLU A 648 -14.27 -3.35 104.13
C GLU A 648 -13.16 -3.78 105.10
N ALA A 649 -11.91 -3.84 104.63
CA ALA A 649 -10.75 -4.16 105.46
C ALA A 649 -10.41 -3.06 106.48
N LYS A 650 -10.60 -1.77 106.13
CA LYS A 650 -10.33 -0.63 107.02
C LYS A 650 -11.33 -0.57 108.16
N GLU A 651 -12.62 -0.73 107.85
CA GLU A 651 -13.71 -0.67 108.83
C GLU A 651 -13.60 -1.77 109.90
N LYS A 652 -13.12 -2.97 109.54
CA LYS A 652 -12.82 -4.04 110.50
C LYS A 652 -11.70 -3.67 111.49
N HIS A 653 -10.63 -3.06 111.01
CA HIS A 653 -9.47 -2.71 111.84
C HIS A 653 -9.80 -1.65 112.89
N GLU A 654 -10.62 -0.65 112.54
CA GLU A 654 -11.09 0.38 113.49
C GLU A 654 -11.93 -0.25 114.61
N ALA A 655 -12.84 -1.17 114.27
CA ALA A 655 -13.72 -1.84 115.24
C ALA A 655 -13.02 -2.80 116.22
N GLU A 656 -11.86 -3.38 115.83
CA GLU A 656 -11.04 -4.21 116.73
C GLU A 656 -10.23 -3.37 117.72
N LYS A 657 -9.73 -2.21 117.28
CA LYS A 657 -8.99 -1.24 118.09
C LYS A 657 -9.85 -0.68 119.24
N ASP A 658 -11.10 -0.31 118.99
CA ASP A 658 -12.00 0.23 120.02
C ASP A 658 -12.36 -0.80 121.09
N LYS A 659 -12.55 -2.08 120.71
CA LYS A 659 -12.80 -3.18 121.67
C LYS A 659 -11.62 -3.41 122.62
N ALA A 660 -10.39 -3.25 122.15
CA ALA A 660 -9.19 -3.44 122.97
C ALA A 660 -9.02 -2.33 124.02
N LEU A 661 -9.53 -1.12 123.76
CA LEU A 661 -9.47 0.01 124.69
C LEU A 661 -10.42 -0.22 125.88
N GLN A 662 -11.68 -0.57 125.60
CA GLN A 662 -12.73 -0.79 126.60
C GLN A 662 -12.33 -1.85 127.65
N GLN A 663 -11.76 -2.97 127.22
CA GLN A 663 -11.36 -4.08 128.11
C GLN A 663 -10.24 -3.72 129.10
N ASN A 664 -9.50 -2.64 128.87
CA ASN A 664 -8.40 -2.22 129.74
C ASN A 664 -8.89 -1.34 130.92
N GLU A 665 -9.95 -0.56 130.73
CA GLU A 665 -10.52 0.31 131.79
C GLU A 665 -11.23 -0.52 132.87
N ASP A 666 -12.04 -1.50 132.48
CA ASP A 666 -12.74 -2.41 133.41
C ASP A 666 -11.77 -3.12 134.37
N LYS A 667 -10.60 -3.52 133.84
CA LYS A 667 -9.58 -4.31 134.53
C LYS A 667 -8.78 -3.55 135.60
N TYR A 668 -8.79 -2.22 135.56
CA TYR A 668 -8.20 -1.37 136.60
C TYR A 668 -9.15 -1.18 137.79
N THR A 669 -10.45 -1.07 137.51
CA THR A 669 -11.49 -0.78 138.51
C THR A 669 -11.66 -1.93 139.52
N GLU A 670 -11.60 -3.18 139.07
CA GLU A 670 -11.72 -4.38 139.90
C GLU A 670 -10.57 -4.56 140.92
N LYS A 671 -9.34 -4.18 140.53
CA LYS A 671 -8.16 -4.30 141.40
C LYS A 671 -8.20 -3.36 142.60
N VAL A 672 -8.78 -2.17 142.45
CA VAL A 672 -8.85 -1.17 143.54
C VAL A 672 -9.84 -1.61 144.62
N ALA A 673 -10.98 -2.19 144.25
CA ALA A 673 -11.98 -2.70 145.18
C ALA A 673 -11.45 -3.82 146.09
N THR A 674 -10.61 -4.71 145.52
CA THR A 674 -10.09 -5.90 146.22
C THR A 674 -9.16 -5.54 147.39
N ILE A 675 -8.35 -4.49 147.26
CA ILE A 675 -7.37 -4.08 148.29
C ILE A 675 -8.06 -3.51 149.53
N LEU A 676 -9.12 -2.71 149.35
CA LEU A 676 -9.90 -2.11 150.45
C LEU A 676 -10.63 -3.17 151.31
N GLN A 677 -11.00 -4.30 150.72
CA GLN A 677 -11.75 -5.36 151.41
C GLN A 677 -10.87 -6.22 152.35
N LEU A 678 -9.57 -6.34 152.04
CA LEU A 678 -8.63 -7.14 152.84
C LEU A 678 -8.17 -6.44 154.13
N ALA A 679 -8.04 -5.12 154.12
CA ALA A 679 -7.59 -4.35 155.30
C ALA A 679 -8.59 -4.45 156.47
N LYS A 680 -9.89 -4.29 156.17
CA LYS A 680 -10.97 -4.33 157.17
C LYS A 680 -11.03 -5.68 157.91
N ARG A 681 -10.84 -6.76 157.16
CA ARG A 681 -10.90 -8.16 157.65
C ARG A 681 -9.77 -8.51 158.63
N LYS A 682 -8.67 -7.75 158.65
CA LYS A 682 -7.55 -7.96 159.59
C LYS A 682 -7.88 -7.42 161.00
N GLN A 683 -8.71 -6.39 161.08
CA GLN A 683 -9.10 -5.72 162.33
C GLN A 683 -10.10 -6.56 163.16
N ASP A 684 -10.98 -7.33 162.49
CA ASP A 684 -11.99 -8.16 163.15
C ASP A 684 -11.42 -9.43 163.81
N ILE A 685 -10.27 -9.94 163.32
CA ILE A 685 -9.68 -11.22 163.76
C ILE A 685 -8.98 -11.10 165.13
N GLU A 686 -8.33 -9.97 165.42
CA GLU A 686 -7.63 -9.78 166.70
C GLU A 686 -8.61 -9.63 167.87
N VAL A 687 -9.78 -9.03 167.64
CA VAL A 687 -10.83 -8.87 168.66
C VAL A 687 -11.48 -10.20 169.05
N ALA A 688 -11.68 -11.11 168.09
CA ALA A 688 -12.31 -12.42 168.35
C ALA A 688 -11.48 -13.34 169.26
N LYS A 689 -10.14 -13.23 169.23
CA LYS A 689 -9.26 -14.07 170.07
C LYS A 689 -9.37 -13.79 171.57
N ALA A 690 -9.79 -12.59 171.98
CA ALA A 690 -9.88 -12.22 173.39
C ALA A 690 -10.95 -13.01 174.19
N ILE A 691 -11.89 -13.68 173.52
CA ILE A 691 -13.15 -14.14 174.14
C ILE A 691 -13.19 -15.67 174.40
N GLN A 692 -12.36 -16.47 173.72
CA GLN A 692 -12.40 -17.93 173.83
C GLN A 692 -11.65 -18.46 175.07
N GLU A 693 -10.41 -18.00 175.30
CA GLU A 693 -9.54 -18.51 176.38
C GLU A 693 -10.09 -18.25 177.79
N ALA A 694 -10.94 -17.23 177.94
CA ALA A 694 -11.61 -16.89 179.20
C ALA A 694 -12.73 -17.87 179.61
N LYS A 695 -13.25 -18.70 178.68
CA LYS A 695 -14.39 -19.60 178.94
C LYS A 695 -14.00 -21.02 179.31
N GLU A 696 -12.99 -21.59 178.66
CA GLU A 696 -12.66 -23.03 178.80
C GLU A 696 -12.06 -23.40 180.16
N LYS A 697 -11.47 -22.45 180.89
CA LYS A 697 -10.82 -22.73 182.18
C LYS A 697 -11.81 -22.82 183.36
N HIS A 698 -13.01 -22.26 183.23
CA HIS A 698 -14.01 -22.22 184.31
C HIS A 698 -14.90 -23.46 184.37
N GLU A 699 -15.17 -24.15 183.25
CA GLU A 699 -16.02 -25.35 183.24
C GLU A 699 -15.33 -26.65 183.73
N LYS A 700 -13.99 -26.67 183.84
CA LYS A 700 -13.26 -27.75 184.54
C LYS A 700 -13.39 -27.68 186.08
N GLU A 701 -14.23 -26.78 186.58
CA GLU A 701 -14.95 -26.90 187.84
C GLU A 701 -15.54 -28.30 188.10
N LYS A 702 -15.95 -28.50 189.37
CA LYS A 702 -17.10 -29.31 189.81
C LYS A 702 -17.09 -30.84 189.57
N ALA A 703 -16.70 -31.35 188.41
CA ALA A 703 -16.90 -32.76 188.04
C ALA A 703 -16.24 -33.77 188.99
N ASN A 704 -15.02 -33.48 189.47
CA ASN A 704 -14.23 -34.44 190.25
C ASN A 704 -14.53 -34.47 191.75
N VAL A 705 -15.36 -33.57 192.28
CA VAL A 705 -15.64 -33.49 193.74
C VAL A 705 -16.84 -34.36 194.15
N LEU A 706 -17.76 -34.67 193.24
CA LEU A 706 -19.04 -35.29 193.61
C LEU A 706 -19.06 -36.82 193.56
N ILE A 707 -18.25 -37.45 192.71
CA ILE A 707 -18.40 -38.89 192.38
C ILE A 707 -17.74 -39.83 193.43
N ALA A 708 -16.64 -39.42 194.08
CA ALA A 708 -15.88 -40.30 194.97
C ALA A 708 -16.43 -40.40 196.41
N ALA A 709 -17.33 -39.51 196.81
CA ALA A 709 -17.82 -39.42 198.19
C ALA A 709 -18.89 -40.49 198.53
N GLU A 710 -19.64 -40.97 197.53
CA GLU A 710 -20.85 -41.78 197.78
C GLU A 710 -20.60 -43.30 197.74
N GLU A 711 -19.67 -43.80 196.91
CA GLU A 711 -19.49 -45.25 196.74
C GLU A 711 -18.89 -46.00 197.95
N LYS A 712 -18.09 -45.33 198.79
CA LYS A 712 -17.38 -46.01 199.90
C LYS A 712 -18.17 -46.04 201.22
N HIS A 713 -19.15 -45.15 201.38
CA HIS A 713 -20.06 -45.15 202.53
C HIS A 713 -21.16 -46.22 202.43
N TYR A 714 -21.45 -46.70 201.22
CA TYR A 714 -22.51 -47.67 200.93
C TYR A 714 -22.09 -49.14 201.02
N ARG A 715 -20.78 -49.43 200.97
CA ARG A 715 -20.26 -50.79 201.19
C ARG A 715 -20.27 -51.15 202.68
N GLU A 716 -19.15 -51.57 203.25
CA GLU A 716 -19.24 -52.67 204.22
C GLU A 716 -19.48 -52.32 205.70
N ARG A 717 -20.34 -51.32 205.92
CA ARG A 717 -21.27 -51.26 207.05
C ARG A 717 -22.10 -52.55 207.18
N ASN A 718 -22.33 -53.27 206.09
CA ASN A 718 -23.16 -54.49 206.04
C ASN A 718 -22.41 -55.81 206.35
N ARG A 719 -21.08 -55.82 206.53
CA ARG A 719 -20.34 -56.98 207.09
C ARG A 719 -20.19 -56.91 208.62
N VAL A 720 -20.52 -55.78 209.25
CA VAL A 720 -20.31 -55.54 210.70
C VAL A 720 -20.95 -56.59 211.62
N LEU A 721 -22.07 -57.21 211.22
CA LEU A 721 -22.97 -57.90 212.16
C LEU A 721 -23.17 -59.42 211.93
N GLN A 722 -22.50 -60.05 210.96
CA GLN A 722 -22.86 -61.42 210.54
C GLN A 722 -21.88 -62.55 210.93
N GLU A 723 -20.77 -62.24 211.62
CA GLU A 723 -19.90 -63.24 212.26
C GLU A 723 -19.75 -63.02 213.79
N THR A 724 -20.57 -62.13 214.36
CA THR A 724 -20.50 -61.67 215.76
C THR A 724 -20.71 -62.76 216.81
N GLU A 725 -21.43 -63.83 216.46
CA GLU A 725 -22.12 -64.67 217.47
C GLU A 725 -21.92 -66.19 217.31
N GLU A 726 -21.61 -66.73 216.12
CA GLU A 726 -21.81 -68.16 215.84
C GLU A 726 -20.64 -69.11 216.20
N LYS A 727 -19.57 -68.62 216.83
CA LYS A 727 -18.60 -69.52 217.51
C LYS A 727 -18.10 -69.04 218.87
N TYR A 728 -19.00 -68.37 219.60
CA TYR A 728 -19.03 -68.22 221.07
C TYR A 728 -18.89 -69.56 221.87
N THR A 729 -18.99 -70.71 221.19
CA THR A 729 -19.65 -71.89 221.77
C THR A 729 -19.09 -73.24 221.29
N LYS A 730 -17.76 -73.47 221.29
CA LYS A 730 -17.29 -74.87 221.26
C LYS A 730 -16.13 -75.28 222.17
N GLU A 731 -14.97 -74.64 222.14
CA GLU A 731 -13.79 -75.12 222.91
C GLU A 731 -13.40 -74.24 224.10
N LYS A 732 -14.43 -73.90 224.88
CA LYS A 732 -14.34 -73.60 226.32
C LYS A 732 -13.80 -74.79 227.17
N CYS A 733 -13.60 -75.96 226.56
CA CYS A 733 -13.70 -77.24 227.26
C CYS A 733 -12.54 -78.25 227.09
N GLU A 734 -11.49 -78.00 226.29
CA GLU A 734 -10.33 -78.92 226.19
C GLU A 734 -9.02 -78.35 226.77
N ALA A 735 -9.22 -77.71 227.92
CA ALA A 735 -8.32 -77.79 229.07
C ALA A 735 -7.04 -76.91 229.07
N LEU A 736 -6.60 -76.31 230.17
CA LEU A 736 -6.73 -76.76 231.58
C LEU A 736 -6.01 -78.12 231.83
N HIS A 737 -5.13 -78.55 230.91
CA HIS A 737 -4.32 -79.78 231.11
C HIS A 737 -2.92 -79.82 230.44
N GLU A 738 -2.47 -78.76 229.74
CA GLU A 738 -1.04 -78.42 229.73
C GLU A 738 -0.86 -77.08 230.48
N VAL A 739 -0.94 -77.09 231.82
CA VAL A 739 0.07 -77.68 232.74
C VAL A 739 1.44 -77.09 232.37
N GLU A 740 1.92 -76.07 233.08
CA GLU A 740 2.59 -76.22 234.39
C GLU A 740 3.88 -77.08 234.34
N GLU A 741 4.29 -77.61 233.17
CA GLU A 741 5.49 -78.45 233.01
C GLU A 741 6.74 -77.70 232.49
N LYS A 742 6.62 -76.51 231.87
CA LYS A 742 7.79 -75.74 231.38
C LYS A 742 8.02 -74.34 231.93
N HIS A 743 7.45 -74.07 233.11
CA HIS A 743 8.07 -73.14 234.06
C HIS A 743 9.31 -73.80 234.74
N LYS A 744 10.29 -74.27 233.95
CA LYS A 744 11.55 -74.92 234.39
C LYS A 744 12.59 -74.96 233.25
N LYS A 745 13.76 -74.36 233.52
CA LYS A 745 14.88 -74.00 232.62
C LYS A 745 14.63 -72.71 231.82
N GLU A 746 15.03 -71.54 232.30
CA GLU A 746 16.38 -70.99 232.56
C GLU A 746 16.35 -69.64 231.80
N LYS A 747 16.73 -68.47 232.31
CA LYS A 747 17.53 -68.11 233.50
C LYS A 747 18.93 -68.75 233.54
N ALA A 748 19.63 -68.62 232.42
CA ALA A 748 21.08 -68.70 232.22
C ALA A 748 21.30 -68.39 230.71
N GLU A 749 22.19 -67.53 230.24
CA GLU A 749 23.32 -66.80 230.85
C GLU A 749 23.75 -65.62 229.94
N ALA A 750 24.39 -64.60 230.54
CA ALA A 750 25.42 -63.71 229.96
C ALA A 750 25.03 -62.75 228.78
N GLU A 751 25.37 -61.46 228.75
CA GLU A 751 26.69 -60.77 228.90
C GLU A 751 27.66 -61.08 227.73
N ALA A 752 28.34 -60.12 227.07
CA ALA A 752 28.51 -58.66 227.25
C ALA A 752 28.50 -57.93 225.86
N SER A 753 28.97 -56.69 225.57
CA SER A 753 29.77 -55.68 226.29
C SER A 753 29.56 -54.23 225.76
N LEU A 754 30.35 -53.27 226.27
CA LEU A 754 30.58 -51.90 225.73
C LEU A 754 31.84 -51.88 224.80
N PRO A 755 32.54 -50.76 224.39
CA PRO A 755 32.31 -49.29 224.50
C PRO A 755 32.75 -48.34 223.29
N TYR A 756 32.48 -47.02 223.40
CA TYR A 756 33.25 -45.79 222.95
C TYR A 756 33.81 -45.53 221.49
N ARG A 757 33.55 -44.33 220.89
CA ARG A 757 34.51 -43.16 220.73
C ARG A 757 34.39 -42.21 219.47
N ALA A 758 34.21 -40.90 219.74
CA ALA A 758 34.75 -39.64 219.09
C ALA A 758 34.31 -39.00 217.73
N LYS A 759 34.10 -37.65 217.81
CA LYS A 759 34.38 -36.51 216.85
C LYS A 759 33.74 -36.56 215.44
N ARG A 760 33.29 -35.47 214.76
CA ARG A 760 33.35 -33.97 214.83
C ARG A 760 32.11 -33.43 214.03
N ALA A 761 31.65 -32.17 214.06
CA ALA A 761 31.78 -31.02 214.97
C ALA A 761 30.83 -29.86 214.56
N ARG A 762 30.50 -28.97 215.52
CA ARG A 762 30.43 -27.47 215.48
C ARG A 762 29.75 -26.76 214.29
N ASP A 763 28.64 -26.03 214.51
CA ASP A 763 28.48 -24.69 215.15
C ASP A 763 28.54 -23.55 214.10
N TRP A 764 27.79 -22.42 214.15
CA TRP A 764 26.96 -21.85 215.23
C TRP A 764 25.83 -20.91 214.71
N SER A 765 24.73 -20.86 215.47
CA SER A 765 23.91 -19.69 215.87
C SER A 765 23.51 -18.55 214.89
N HIS A 766 22.23 -18.58 214.48
CA HIS A 766 21.20 -17.50 214.52
C HIS A 766 21.56 -16.00 214.47
N ARG A 767 20.94 -15.23 213.54
CA ARG A 767 19.97 -14.12 213.84
C ARG A 767 19.43 -13.38 212.58
N VAL A 768 18.19 -12.86 212.69
CA VAL A 768 17.43 -11.92 211.82
C VAL A 768 17.52 -12.04 210.28
N PRO A 769 16.45 -12.51 209.58
CA PRO A 769 16.23 -12.36 208.14
C PRO A 769 15.35 -11.13 207.78
N PHE A 770 15.22 -10.85 206.47
CA PHE A 770 14.51 -9.70 205.87
C PHE A 770 14.10 -10.06 204.41
N VAL A 771 13.00 -9.50 203.88
CA VAL A 771 12.62 -9.42 202.43
C VAL A 771 12.42 -10.71 201.59
N GLY A 772 11.34 -10.71 200.78
CA GLY A 772 11.46 -10.92 199.34
C GLY A 772 10.89 -12.20 198.68
N GLY A 773 10.62 -12.07 197.38
CA GLY A 773 10.65 -13.16 196.39
C GLY A 773 9.28 -13.57 195.82
N ALA A 774 9.01 -13.64 194.49
CA ALA A 774 9.75 -14.21 193.35
C ALA A 774 9.56 -15.76 193.23
N PHE A 775 9.51 -16.44 192.07
CA PHE A 775 9.61 -16.09 190.64
C PHE A 775 9.19 -17.31 189.74
N GLY A 776 9.28 -17.18 188.40
CA GLY A 776 9.33 -18.31 187.43
C GLY A 776 8.03 -18.61 186.67
N GLY A 777 7.98 -19.03 185.39
CA GLY A 777 9.00 -19.59 184.47
C GLY A 777 8.65 -21.06 184.10
N PHE A 778 9.00 -21.69 182.97
CA PHE A 778 9.70 -21.34 181.70
C PHE A 778 9.66 -22.57 180.72
N LEU A 779 10.14 -22.47 179.46
CA LEU A 779 10.33 -23.54 178.42
C LEU A 779 9.06 -24.23 177.83
N GLY A 780 9.05 -24.79 176.60
CA GLY A 780 10.04 -24.78 175.49
C GLY A 780 9.88 -25.92 174.46
N THR A 781 10.64 -25.82 173.35
CA THR A 781 11.20 -26.86 172.43
C THR A 781 10.36 -27.46 171.28
N PHE A 782 10.94 -27.98 170.18
CA PHE A 782 12.13 -27.66 169.31
C PHE A 782 12.23 -28.75 168.18
N GLU A 783 13.00 -28.50 167.09
CA GLU A 783 13.62 -29.52 166.18
C GLU A 783 12.69 -30.52 165.40
N ASP A 784 13.06 -31.21 164.30
CA ASP A 784 14.38 -31.50 163.70
C ASP A 784 14.39 -31.99 162.21
N ILE A 785 15.60 -32.14 161.62
CA ILE A 785 16.05 -33.17 160.63
C ILE A 785 15.70 -33.12 159.10
N PHE A 786 16.66 -32.56 158.33
CA PHE A 786 17.55 -33.21 157.30
C PHE A 786 17.10 -33.85 155.94
N LYS A 787 17.93 -33.57 154.89
CA LYS A 787 18.24 -34.37 153.64
C LYS A 787 17.13 -34.51 152.56
N SER A 788 17.38 -34.59 151.23
CA SER A 788 18.62 -34.51 150.41
C SER A 788 18.36 -34.42 148.89
N TYR A 789 19.35 -33.91 148.10
CA TYR A 789 19.67 -34.27 146.69
C TYR A 789 18.77 -33.71 145.53
N VAL A 790 19.27 -32.93 144.54
CA VAL A 790 20.06 -33.27 143.30
C VAL A 790 19.12 -33.61 142.11
N LEU A 791 19.25 -33.12 140.84
CA LEU A 791 20.36 -32.61 140.00
C LEU A 791 19.86 -31.70 138.83
N SER A 792 20.71 -30.77 138.33
CA SER A 792 20.96 -30.39 136.90
C SER A 792 19.83 -29.89 135.95
N SER A 793 20.03 -28.97 134.98
CA SER A 793 21.04 -27.91 134.70
C SER A 793 20.57 -27.04 133.51
N SER A 794 20.95 -25.76 133.46
CA SER A 794 21.24 -24.93 132.25
C SER A 794 20.11 -24.70 131.21
N LYS A 795 19.86 -23.50 130.67
CA LYS A 795 20.55 -22.18 130.79
C LYS A 795 19.55 -21.05 130.62
#